data_AF-A0A0L7RDL8-F1
#
_entry.id   AF-A0A0L7RDL8-F1
#
_cell.length_a   1.000
_cell.length_b   1.000
_cell.length_c   1.000
_cell.angle_alpha   90.00
_cell.angle_beta   90.00
_cell.angle_gamma   90.00
#
_symmetry.space_group_name_H-M   'P 1'
#
loop_
_entity.id
_entity.type
_entity.pdbx_description
1 polymer ?
#
loop_
_entity_poly.entity_id
_entity_poly.type
_entity_poly.pdbx_seq_one_letter_code
_entity_poly.pdbx_strand_id
1 'polypeptide(L)'
;MNCDRVVFTRDIVEGLRGQPIVSISQRQSGYQNLPEDLLNSSKLNLRKLDLSGNSIHRLMDRLLQAHTGLEELRLADNLLGDSLNPIFSSNEFHGMKQLKLLDLSRNGLRSIEEGILKGCESLEQLYLDGNNLTTVPTMSLKGPTSIRVLSLSGNNIGSVARAAFSMVGESVLRLDLSENELSHMEDDALSGLERLLVLNISRNDLTRFNSDVFKGAYNLLQLDLSTNFLREFPSDALRHLTELKFLNVSNNLIDAIDQAYLSGVKELQVLDLSRNNIGRLGVNAFSSLSELTRLDLSLNALRTIEESSFEGLTKLKWLSLQDNNILLVPATSLNRLPSLAHLHMEFNRVAALPIELIEATASSLVTLVLTRNLVREIPAGLFQDFEMLVSIELSGNMLTTIGPDTFAGLEETLLELDVSSNRLTSITGGELLLRKLLSLNLSGNRLTRIPPETFQRLDSVRYLNLSSNPLYGGFPPVLPSTVLDLDVSRTDLRILPAVLLLNLQSLERISLGGNRLEKIEEGTFERLENLSRIDLSANLIERIDNGAFVGLSNLYQLNLRGNRLSSFAGEHFDTGTGLELLDLSSNRIDRLSPTAFAIHPRLRELDLSDNRFLHFPSEYLTPLQFLERLDLSRNGLKRVGEFAFSQLGRLRTLNLAANWIESVEELAFHNSTQLQLLDLSGNGIEGFSERTMEGLLRLEHLDLRDNRLSSLPETIFEPSRVRSVESIDLSGNRLNEIPMKSLQSQAGSLSRLETPFLKRLNLSGNRLTELGSSILQRATMLETLDVSRNRLPDFAGAIAALESLPALRSLDLSGNRPRTINESVTFDRLTSLRFLEISHLPDCTRIERNAFKPFANLRSLSAHDYPKLGYFDIQGILKGMSKLETLDIEIKDSSVGNEQLSIRSHPRLREVILRGDRLRSVLSSSLVGVRVPKLTVGIKNTSVDSMPAALFFPVPRSTELHLDISQSKFTTLSAQFLAALDERTGTVTINGLAYNPIVCNCHASQLWKWLRAANHNHRHHPSNLVRCSAPVHLAGSSLTNLTEDMLSCNNSSSTFYLDRRPGAVHHAVDRPGTVATPSKPTPANISGTDDTLIIGIVAGVVAFIALIVIVICVCRFRWSGRVDETRRFAAAIAASTIPDASVIRPASAYSGKINHDAYLGSYNGGSTLDRGNTAMPATSMPTTPVQIMPFLQPPIHLMHTLVPPVSAHPHSHSQSQAQLQQFYGYCEGSSLPIYVTCSTTQDTKCDR
;
A
#
# COMPACT_ATOMS: atom_id res chain seq x y z
N MET A 1 28.42 -20.41 3.40
CA MET A 1 29.10 -19.31 2.69
C MET A 1 28.03 -18.45 2.04
N ASN A 2 28.09 -17.13 2.20
CA ASN A 2 27.19 -16.22 1.48
C ASN A 2 27.98 -15.58 0.33
N CYS A 3 27.45 -15.71 -0.88
CA CYS A 3 27.99 -15.17 -2.13
C CYS A 3 26.92 -14.36 -2.89
N ASP A 4 25.97 -13.77 -2.16
CA ASP A 4 24.88 -12.99 -2.76
C ASP A 4 25.46 -11.79 -3.53
N ARG A 5 24.96 -11.56 -4.76
CA ARG A 5 25.45 -10.58 -5.76
C ARG A 5 26.88 -10.82 -6.25
N VAL A 6 27.51 -11.94 -5.90
CA VAL A 6 28.83 -12.34 -6.40
C VAL A 6 28.66 -13.33 -7.55
N VAL A 7 29.24 -13.01 -8.71
CA VAL A 7 29.46 -13.96 -9.80
C VAL A 7 30.74 -14.75 -9.51
N PHE A 8 30.68 -16.08 -9.54
CA PHE A 8 31.87 -16.91 -9.36
C PHE A 8 32.67 -16.94 -10.66
N THR A 9 33.92 -16.43 -10.64
CA THR A 9 34.91 -16.81 -11.66
C THR A 9 35.43 -18.22 -11.35
N ARG A 10 35.90 -18.91 -12.38
CA ARG A 10 36.46 -20.26 -12.29
C ARG A 10 37.58 -20.37 -11.26
N ASP A 11 38.42 -19.34 -11.14
CA ASP A 11 39.55 -19.27 -10.20
C ASP A 11 39.08 -19.25 -8.74
N ILE A 12 37.96 -18.57 -8.44
CA ILE A 12 37.36 -18.58 -7.11
C ILE A 12 36.88 -19.99 -6.79
N VAL A 13 36.21 -20.68 -7.74
CA VAL A 13 35.73 -22.05 -7.55
C VAL A 13 36.87 -23.04 -7.37
N GLU A 14 37.98 -22.88 -8.10
CA GLU A 14 39.20 -23.67 -7.89
C GLU A 14 39.74 -23.50 -6.45
N GLY A 15 39.71 -22.29 -5.90
CA GLY A 15 40.10 -21.98 -4.52
C GLY A 15 39.17 -22.54 -3.43
N LEU A 16 37.92 -22.88 -3.76
CA LEU A 16 36.98 -23.53 -2.83
C LEU A 16 37.18 -25.05 -2.74
N ARG A 17 37.96 -25.67 -3.64
CA ARG A 17 38.13 -27.13 -3.69
C ARG A 17 38.77 -27.68 -2.41
N GLY A 18 38.08 -28.60 -1.76
CA GLY A 18 38.56 -29.27 -0.54
C GLY A 18 38.32 -28.48 0.75
N GLN A 19 37.68 -27.30 0.69
CA GLN A 19 37.18 -26.61 1.88
C GLN A 19 35.95 -27.35 2.45
N PRO A 20 35.74 -27.36 3.78
CA PRO A 20 34.63 -28.06 4.43
C PRO A 20 33.28 -27.31 4.30
N ILE A 21 32.94 -26.89 3.09
CA ILE A 21 31.75 -26.07 2.81
C ILE A 21 30.54 -26.98 2.65
N VAL A 22 29.62 -26.93 3.62
CA VAL A 22 28.35 -27.68 3.61
C VAL A 22 27.15 -26.83 3.18
N SER A 23 27.31 -25.52 3.00
CA SER A 23 26.23 -24.59 2.66
C SER A 23 26.73 -23.40 1.83
N ILE A 24 26.01 -23.08 0.75
CA ILE A 24 26.26 -21.91 -0.11
C ILE A 24 24.93 -21.20 -0.42
N SER A 25 24.90 -19.87 -0.27
CA SER A 25 23.92 -19.00 -0.94
C SER A 25 24.60 -18.19 -2.03
N GLN A 26 23.94 -17.99 -3.17
CA GLN A 26 24.41 -17.15 -4.27
C GLN A 26 23.21 -16.44 -4.91
N ARG A 27 22.57 -15.55 -4.15
CA ARG A 27 21.32 -14.87 -4.55
C ARG A 27 21.59 -13.57 -5.30
N GLN A 28 20.73 -13.16 -6.22
CA GLN A 28 20.87 -11.88 -6.96
C GLN A 28 22.17 -11.74 -7.78
N SER A 29 22.77 -12.85 -8.22
CA SER A 29 24.02 -12.85 -9.02
C SER A 29 23.80 -12.92 -10.54
N GLY A 30 22.54 -12.97 -11.02
CA GLY A 30 22.20 -12.86 -12.44
C GLY A 30 22.42 -14.12 -13.29
N TYR A 31 22.66 -15.28 -12.68
CA TYR A 31 22.84 -16.54 -13.43
C TYR A 31 21.57 -16.96 -14.17
N GLN A 32 21.72 -17.36 -15.44
CA GLN A 32 20.62 -17.81 -16.32
C GLN A 32 20.49 -19.34 -16.45
N ASN A 33 21.55 -20.07 -16.08
CA ASN A 33 21.59 -21.52 -15.95
C ASN A 33 22.21 -21.86 -14.58
N LEU A 34 22.13 -23.12 -14.15
CA LEU A 34 22.88 -23.60 -12.98
C LEU A 34 24.40 -23.35 -13.15
N PRO A 35 25.13 -22.97 -12.08
CA PRO A 35 26.58 -22.74 -12.15
C PRO A 35 27.35 -24.07 -12.26
N GLU A 36 27.64 -24.49 -13.50
CA GLU A 36 28.35 -25.75 -13.79
C GLU A 36 29.67 -25.90 -13.03
N ASP A 37 30.54 -24.89 -13.01
CA ASP A 37 31.82 -24.97 -12.29
C ASP A 37 31.61 -25.27 -10.79
N LEU A 38 30.59 -24.69 -10.16
CA LEU A 38 30.28 -24.89 -8.74
C LEU A 38 29.80 -26.32 -8.48
N LEU A 39 28.87 -26.82 -9.31
CA LEU A 39 28.23 -28.12 -9.12
C LEU A 39 29.10 -29.30 -9.60
N ASN A 40 29.84 -29.14 -10.69
CA ASN A 40 30.78 -30.17 -11.18
C ASN A 40 32.12 -30.16 -10.41
N SER A 41 32.29 -29.27 -9.43
CA SER A 41 33.44 -29.33 -8.52
C SER A 41 33.33 -30.55 -7.58
N SER A 42 33.92 -31.66 -8.03
CA SER A 42 33.78 -33.03 -7.50
C SER A 42 34.35 -33.30 -6.09
N LYS A 43 34.33 -32.28 -5.22
CA LYS A 43 34.77 -32.32 -3.81
C LYS A 43 33.89 -31.49 -2.85
N LEU A 44 32.82 -30.83 -3.30
CA LEU A 44 31.91 -30.07 -2.44
C LEU A 44 30.71 -30.90 -1.97
N ASN A 45 30.77 -31.43 -0.75
CA ASN A 45 29.67 -32.17 -0.12
C ASN A 45 28.62 -31.21 0.46
N LEU A 46 27.90 -30.51 -0.42
CA LEU A 46 26.85 -29.56 -0.04
C LEU A 46 25.63 -30.27 0.59
N ARG A 47 25.19 -29.75 1.73
CA ARG A 47 23.90 -30.07 2.39
C ARG A 47 22.83 -29.01 2.13
N LYS A 48 23.22 -27.75 1.90
CA LYS A 48 22.30 -26.63 1.64
C LYS A 48 22.75 -25.82 0.43
N LEU A 49 21.86 -25.62 -0.54
CA LEU A 49 22.11 -24.81 -1.73
C LEU A 49 20.96 -23.81 -1.94
N ASP A 50 21.28 -22.51 -1.93
CA ASP A 50 20.33 -21.44 -2.17
C ASP A 50 20.78 -20.59 -3.37
N LEU A 51 20.08 -20.75 -4.50
CA LEU A 51 20.29 -19.99 -5.73
C LEU A 51 19.10 -19.07 -6.02
N SER A 52 18.38 -18.63 -4.98
CA SER A 52 17.15 -17.86 -5.13
C SER A 52 17.41 -16.44 -5.66
N GLY A 53 16.46 -15.86 -6.38
CA GLY A 53 16.58 -14.47 -6.86
C GLY A 53 17.59 -14.30 -8.00
N ASN A 54 17.77 -15.31 -8.85
CA ASN A 54 18.62 -15.23 -10.05
C ASN A 54 17.74 -15.10 -11.31
N SER A 55 18.14 -15.70 -12.42
CA SER A 55 17.38 -15.71 -13.68
C SER A 55 17.38 -17.11 -14.31
N ILE A 56 17.45 -18.15 -13.47
CA ILE A 56 17.63 -19.54 -13.93
C ILE A 56 16.35 -19.99 -14.64
N HIS A 57 16.46 -20.34 -15.92
CA HIS A 57 15.33 -20.69 -16.77
C HIS A 57 15.03 -22.20 -16.86
N ARG A 58 16.01 -23.06 -16.58
CA ARG A 58 15.93 -24.52 -16.73
C ARG A 58 16.91 -25.25 -15.80
N LEU A 59 16.56 -26.48 -15.41
CA LEU A 59 17.42 -27.42 -14.68
C LEU A 59 17.69 -28.66 -15.55
N MET A 60 18.35 -28.43 -16.69
CA MET A 60 18.83 -29.52 -17.54
C MET A 60 20.20 -30.01 -17.07
N ASP A 61 20.67 -31.10 -17.71
CA ASP A 61 22.06 -31.57 -17.66
C ASP A 61 22.50 -32.37 -16.41
N ARG A 62 21.56 -32.84 -15.55
CA ARG A 62 21.79 -33.80 -14.43
C ARG A 62 22.78 -33.35 -13.35
N LEU A 63 23.12 -32.06 -13.33
CA LEU A 63 24.14 -31.46 -12.48
C LEU A 63 23.86 -31.66 -10.97
N LEU A 64 22.59 -31.79 -10.58
CA LEU A 64 22.22 -31.95 -9.17
C LEU A 64 22.30 -33.42 -8.72
N GLN A 65 22.32 -34.40 -9.63
CA GLN A 65 22.42 -35.84 -9.30
C GLN A 65 23.74 -36.21 -8.60
N ALA A 66 24.79 -35.41 -8.76
CA ALA A 66 26.06 -35.58 -8.04
C ALA A 66 25.92 -35.32 -6.52
N HIS A 67 24.92 -34.54 -6.09
CA HIS A 67 24.77 -34.04 -4.72
C HIS A 67 23.75 -34.86 -3.92
N THR A 68 23.94 -36.19 -3.85
CA THR A 68 23.00 -37.11 -3.17
C THR A 68 22.82 -36.86 -1.66
N GLY A 69 23.74 -36.10 -1.04
CA GLY A 69 23.71 -35.67 0.37
C GLY A 69 23.05 -34.31 0.62
N LEU A 70 22.40 -33.70 -0.38
CA LEU A 70 21.71 -32.42 -0.24
C LEU A 70 20.45 -32.57 0.63
N GLU A 71 20.32 -31.73 1.67
CA GLU A 71 19.18 -31.69 2.60
C GLU A 71 18.20 -30.54 2.29
N GLU A 72 18.70 -29.41 1.76
CA GLU A 72 17.90 -28.24 1.41
C GLU A 72 18.30 -27.67 0.04
N LEU A 73 17.31 -27.52 -0.85
CA LEU A 73 17.46 -26.91 -2.17
C LEU A 73 16.46 -25.75 -2.32
N ARG A 74 16.98 -24.54 -2.55
CA ARG A 74 16.16 -23.34 -2.81
C ARG A 74 16.49 -22.74 -4.17
N LEU A 75 15.44 -22.62 -4.98
CA LEU A 75 15.46 -22.07 -6.34
C LEU A 75 14.37 -21.00 -6.51
N ALA A 76 13.92 -20.39 -5.40
CA ALA A 76 12.85 -19.40 -5.42
C ALA A 76 13.22 -18.14 -6.23
N ASP A 77 12.25 -17.33 -6.64
CA ASP A 77 12.50 -16.07 -7.36
C ASP A 77 13.41 -16.26 -8.59
N ASN A 78 13.06 -17.23 -9.43
CA ASN A 78 13.77 -17.55 -10.68
C ASN A 78 12.79 -17.59 -11.86
N LEU A 79 13.25 -18.01 -13.04
CA LEU A 79 12.49 -17.96 -14.30
C LEU A 79 12.18 -19.37 -14.84
N LEU A 80 12.11 -20.38 -13.95
CA LEU A 80 11.79 -21.76 -14.29
C LEU A 80 10.34 -21.82 -14.80
N GLY A 81 10.13 -22.35 -16.00
CA GLY A 81 8.80 -22.49 -16.62
C GLY A 81 8.35 -21.35 -17.53
N ASP A 82 9.14 -20.28 -17.71
CA ASP A 82 8.84 -19.20 -18.66
C ASP A 82 9.09 -19.60 -20.14
N SER A 83 9.47 -20.85 -20.42
CA SER A 83 9.74 -21.39 -21.77
C SER A 83 8.94 -22.65 -22.09
N LEU A 84 8.77 -22.96 -23.38
CA LEU A 84 8.00 -24.12 -23.87
C LEU A 84 8.74 -25.48 -23.76
N ASN A 85 9.94 -25.51 -23.19
CA ASN A 85 10.75 -26.72 -23.04
C ASN A 85 10.51 -27.40 -21.67
N PRO A 86 10.77 -28.72 -21.54
CA PRO A 86 10.76 -29.37 -20.23
C PRO A 86 11.74 -28.68 -19.27
N ILE A 87 11.24 -28.35 -18.08
CA ILE A 87 11.90 -27.47 -17.10
C ILE A 87 12.97 -28.23 -16.31
N PHE A 88 12.71 -29.52 -16.08
CA PHE A 88 13.53 -30.49 -15.35
C PHE A 88 13.97 -31.60 -16.31
N SER A 89 15.08 -32.30 -15.99
CA SER A 89 15.25 -33.67 -16.47
C SER A 89 14.28 -34.58 -15.72
N SER A 90 13.60 -35.52 -16.39
CA SER A 90 12.57 -36.39 -15.79
C SER A 90 13.06 -37.31 -14.65
N ASN A 91 14.36 -37.30 -14.37
CA ASN A 91 14.99 -37.97 -13.24
C ASN A 91 15.90 -37.08 -12.37
N GLU A 92 15.83 -35.74 -12.47
CA GLU A 92 16.79 -34.83 -11.81
C GLU A 92 16.86 -35.04 -10.28
N PHE A 93 15.72 -35.12 -9.60
CA PHE A 93 15.68 -35.25 -8.13
C PHE A 93 15.73 -36.71 -7.64
N HIS A 94 15.70 -37.72 -8.52
CA HIS A 94 15.57 -39.15 -8.13
C HIS A 94 16.71 -39.68 -7.25
N GLY A 95 17.88 -39.03 -7.27
CA GLY A 95 19.03 -39.37 -6.42
C GLY A 95 19.01 -38.74 -5.01
N MET A 96 18.11 -37.77 -4.75
CA MET A 96 18.18 -36.90 -3.58
C MET A 96 17.47 -37.47 -2.35
N LYS A 97 17.91 -38.65 -1.91
CA LYS A 97 17.30 -39.37 -0.78
C LYS A 97 17.38 -38.64 0.57
N GLN A 98 18.24 -37.63 0.72
CA GLN A 98 18.39 -36.85 1.95
C GLN A 98 17.65 -35.51 1.93
N LEU A 99 17.02 -35.13 0.81
CA LEU A 99 16.37 -33.84 0.63
C LEU A 99 15.14 -33.74 1.54
N LYS A 100 15.12 -32.72 2.40
CA LYS A 100 14.04 -32.42 3.37
C LYS A 100 13.24 -31.18 2.97
N LEU A 101 13.87 -30.21 2.31
CA LEU A 101 13.23 -28.99 1.84
C LEU A 101 13.53 -28.78 0.35
N LEU A 102 12.46 -28.64 -0.43
CA LEU A 102 12.51 -28.19 -1.82
C LEU A 102 11.65 -26.94 -1.97
N ASP A 103 12.28 -25.82 -2.37
CA ASP A 103 11.63 -24.54 -2.60
C ASP A 103 11.78 -24.13 -4.07
N LEU A 104 10.65 -24.11 -4.77
CA LEU A 104 10.47 -23.70 -6.16
C LEU A 104 9.53 -22.48 -6.26
N SER A 105 9.35 -21.71 -5.17
CA SER A 105 8.39 -20.62 -5.10
C SER A 105 8.76 -19.43 -6.02
N ARG A 106 7.78 -18.59 -6.37
CA ARG A 106 7.96 -17.38 -7.21
C ARG A 106 8.74 -17.66 -8.49
N ASN A 107 8.22 -18.62 -9.27
CA ASN A 107 8.72 -19.05 -10.57
C ASN A 107 7.56 -19.05 -11.60
N GLY A 108 7.81 -19.50 -12.83
CA GLY A 108 6.82 -19.57 -13.91
C GLY A 108 6.19 -20.97 -14.10
N LEU A 109 6.23 -21.87 -13.11
CA LEU A 109 5.82 -23.26 -13.28
C LEU A 109 4.31 -23.36 -13.58
N ARG A 110 3.95 -23.92 -14.75
CA ARG A 110 2.54 -24.18 -15.14
C ARG A 110 2.07 -25.59 -14.79
N SER A 111 3.02 -26.51 -14.68
CA SER A 111 2.81 -27.91 -14.30
C SER A 111 4.13 -28.50 -13.79
N ILE A 112 4.04 -29.64 -13.13
CA ILE A 112 5.18 -30.41 -12.62
C ILE A 112 5.08 -31.81 -13.24
N GLU A 113 6.18 -32.37 -13.74
CA GLU A 113 6.20 -33.67 -14.43
C GLU A 113 5.80 -34.84 -13.48
N GLU A 114 5.09 -35.86 -14.00
CA GLU A 114 4.71 -37.02 -13.18
C GLU A 114 5.95 -37.72 -12.61
N GLY A 115 5.94 -37.99 -11.31
CA GLY A 115 7.00 -38.76 -10.65
C GLY A 115 8.38 -38.09 -10.63
N ILE A 116 8.49 -36.79 -10.89
CA ILE A 116 9.78 -36.07 -10.79
C ILE A 116 10.38 -36.12 -9.38
N LEU A 117 9.54 -36.22 -8.34
CA LEU A 117 9.93 -36.36 -6.92
C LEU A 117 10.15 -37.83 -6.47
N LYS A 118 10.10 -38.79 -7.39
CA LYS A 118 10.25 -40.22 -7.06
C LYS A 118 11.66 -40.54 -6.54
N GLY A 119 11.76 -40.87 -5.27
CA GLY A 119 13.04 -41.12 -4.57
C GLY A 119 13.41 -40.05 -3.54
N CYS A 120 12.69 -38.92 -3.50
CA CYS A 120 12.76 -37.92 -2.43
C CYS A 120 11.99 -38.39 -1.17
N GLU A 121 12.34 -39.58 -0.67
CA GLU A 121 11.65 -40.28 0.42
C GLU A 121 11.62 -39.46 1.73
N SER A 122 12.68 -38.67 1.99
CA SER A 122 12.84 -37.83 3.19
C SER A 122 12.29 -36.39 3.05
N LEU A 123 11.59 -36.06 1.97
CA LEU A 123 11.12 -34.69 1.73
C LEU A 123 10.01 -34.32 2.72
N GLU A 124 10.29 -33.37 3.63
CA GLU A 124 9.35 -32.91 4.66
C GLU A 124 8.59 -31.64 4.27
N GLN A 125 9.20 -30.77 3.45
CA GLN A 125 8.67 -29.46 3.08
C GLN A 125 8.79 -29.23 1.57
N LEU A 126 7.67 -28.92 0.93
CA LEU A 126 7.60 -28.62 -0.50
C LEU A 126 6.85 -27.30 -0.72
N TYR A 127 7.59 -26.29 -1.20
CA TYR A 127 7.08 -24.95 -1.51
C TYR A 127 6.99 -24.76 -3.03
N LEU A 128 5.77 -24.55 -3.51
CA LEU A 128 5.42 -24.35 -4.93
C LEU A 128 4.72 -23.00 -5.15
N ASP A 129 4.83 -22.10 -4.17
CA ASP A 129 4.02 -20.89 -4.05
C ASP A 129 4.35 -19.85 -5.13
N GLY A 130 3.44 -18.94 -5.48
CA GLY A 130 3.74 -17.86 -6.43
C GLY A 130 4.07 -18.36 -7.85
N ASN A 131 3.46 -19.45 -8.29
CA ASN A 131 3.66 -20.07 -9.60
C ASN A 131 2.38 -19.93 -10.47
N ASN A 132 2.35 -20.58 -11.64
CA ASN A 132 1.22 -20.52 -12.58
C ASN A 132 0.49 -21.90 -12.66
N LEU A 133 0.46 -22.66 -11.57
CA LEU A 133 -0.23 -23.97 -11.54
C LEU A 133 -1.74 -23.76 -11.60
N THR A 134 -2.42 -24.42 -12.54
CA THR A 134 -3.89 -24.32 -12.71
C THR A 134 -4.68 -25.42 -12.00
N THR A 135 -3.99 -26.46 -11.52
CA THR A 135 -4.56 -27.60 -10.79
C THR A 135 -3.55 -28.12 -9.75
N VAL A 136 -4.05 -28.83 -8.73
CA VAL A 136 -3.18 -29.56 -7.78
C VAL A 136 -2.38 -30.64 -8.54
N PRO A 137 -1.04 -30.71 -8.41
CA PRO A 137 -0.20 -31.63 -9.18
C PRO A 137 -0.18 -33.06 -8.60
N THR A 138 -1.36 -33.69 -8.43
CA THR A 138 -1.56 -34.98 -7.72
C THR A 138 -0.61 -36.10 -8.18
N MET A 139 -0.41 -36.26 -9.49
CA MET A 139 0.47 -37.30 -10.05
C MET A 139 1.96 -37.00 -9.86
N SER A 140 2.34 -35.74 -9.68
CA SER A 140 3.72 -35.28 -9.52
C SER A 140 4.19 -35.39 -8.07
N LEU A 141 3.24 -35.34 -7.11
CA LEU A 141 3.43 -35.60 -5.68
C LEU A 141 3.65 -37.09 -5.34
N LYS A 142 3.67 -37.97 -6.34
CA LYS A 142 3.83 -39.42 -6.20
C LYS A 142 5.30 -39.82 -5.98
N GLY A 143 5.64 -40.19 -4.75
CA GLY A 143 6.96 -40.75 -4.41
C GLY A 143 7.46 -40.38 -3.01
N PRO A 144 7.42 -39.09 -2.62
CA PRO A 144 7.68 -38.68 -1.24
C PRO A 144 6.65 -39.26 -0.27
N THR A 145 7.11 -39.73 0.89
CA THR A 145 6.27 -40.32 1.95
C THR A 145 6.34 -39.54 3.28
N SER A 146 7.11 -38.44 3.31
CA SER A 146 7.43 -37.69 4.53
C SER A 146 6.92 -36.24 4.53
N ILE A 147 6.16 -35.81 3.52
CA ILE A 147 5.80 -34.39 3.34
C ILE A 147 4.86 -33.96 4.47
N ARG A 148 5.37 -33.14 5.39
CA ARG A 148 4.62 -32.53 6.50
C ARG A 148 4.00 -31.20 6.10
N VAL A 149 4.67 -30.44 5.24
CA VAL A 149 4.23 -29.13 4.75
C VAL A 149 4.18 -29.14 3.23
N LEU A 150 2.98 -28.96 2.67
CA LEU A 150 2.76 -28.74 1.25
C LEU A 150 2.16 -27.34 1.07
N SER A 151 2.88 -26.49 0.32
CA SER A 151 2.49 -25.10 0.08
C SER A 151 2.31 -24.86 -1.42
N LEU A 152 1.10 -24.44 -1.81
CA LEU A 152 0.63 -24.20 -3.18
C LEU A 152 0.04 -22.78 -3.30
N SER A 153 0.40 -21.87 -2.40
CA SER A 153 -0.16 -20.53 -2.30
C SER A 153 0.17 -19.67 -3.54
N GLY A 154 -0.59 -18.62 -3.85
CA GLY A 154 -0.24 -17.68 -4.93
C GLY A 154 -0.20 -18.33 -6.33
N ASN A 155 -1.13 -19.24 -6.63
CA ASN A 155 -1.21 -19.97 -7.89
C ASN A 155 -2.57 -19.71 -8.59
N ASN A 156 -2.84 -20.35 -9.74
CA ASN A 156 -4.09 -20.20 -10.51
C ASN A 156 -5.03 -21.41 -10.34
N ILE A 157 -5.02 -22.09 -9.18
CA ILE A 157 -5.82 -23.30 -8.97
C ILE A 157 -7.30 -22.91 -8.84
N GLY A 158 -8.11 -23.26 -9.84
CA GLY A 158 -9.53 -22.85 -9.92
C GLY A 158 -10.52 -23.69 -9.10
N SER A 159 -10.15 -24.93 -8.79
CA SER A 159 -10.90 -25.85 -7.90
C SER A 159 -10.02 -27.00 -7.38
N VAL A 160 -10.46 -27.65 -6.30
CA VAL A 160 -9.86 -28.90 -5.79
C VAL A 160 -10.78 -30.08 -6.10
N ALA A 161 -10.26 -31.06 -6.84
CA ALA A 161 -10.98 -32.29 -7.18
C ALA A 161 -11.00 -33.31 -6.03
N ARG A 162 -11.95 -34.27 -6.07
CA ARG A 162 -12.07 -35.37 -5.11
C ARG A 162 -10.73 -36.09 -4.91
N ALA A 163 -10.32 -36.25 -3.65
CA ALA A 163 -9.10 -36.95 -3.24
C ALA A 163 -7.80 -36.46 -3.90
N ALA A 164 -7.70 -35.18 -4.28
CA ALA A 164 -6.54 -34.60 -4.97
C ALA A 164 -5.19 -34.71 -4.20
N PHE A 165 -5.24 -34.95 -2.88
CA PHE A 165 -4.06 -35.10 -2.02
C PHE A 165 -3.79 -36.54 -1.56
N SER A 166 -4.57 -37.52 -2.04
CA SER A 166 -4.48 -38.93 -1.64
C SER A 166 -3.08 -39.55 -1.73
N MET A 167 -2.24 -39.09 -2.67
CA MET A 167 -0.85 -39.56 -2.84
C MET A 167 0.10 -39.19 -1.69
N VAL A 168 -0.28 -38.22 -0.83
CA VAL A 168 0.53 -37.71 0.30
C VAL A 168 -0.25 -37.66 1.63
N GLY A 169 -1.53 -38.05 1.64
CA GLY A 169 -2.48 -37.82 2.73
C GLY A 169 -2.04 -38.38 4.10
N GLU A 170 -1.35 -39.52 4.11
CA GLU A 170 -0.80 -40.17 5.31
C GLU A 170 0.34 -39.38 5.99
N SER A 171 0.83 -38.30 5.37
CA SER A 171 2.02 -37.55 5.84
C SER A 171 1.79 -36.06 6.12
N VAL A 172 0.87 -35.40 5.40
CA VAL A 172 0.70 -33.94 5.44
C VAL A 172 0.06 -33.48 6.76
N LEU A 173 0.73 -32.52 7.42
CA LEU A 173 0.28 -31.89 8.66
C LEU A 173 -0.19 -30.44 8.42
N ARG A 174 0.42 -29.73 7.46
CA ARG A 174 -0.01 -28.41 6.98
C ARG A 174 -0.18 -28.43 5.46
N LEU A 175 -1.35 -27.98 5.00
CA LEU A 175 -1.65 -27.71 3.60
C LEU A 175 -1.98 -26.22 3.44
N ASP A 176 -1.26 -25.56 2.53
CA ASP A 176 -1.53 -24.16 2.17
C ASP A 176 -1.96 -24.06 0.70
N LEU A 177 -3.14 -23.47 0.49
CA LEU A 177 -3.82 -23.26 -0.78
C LEU A 177 -4.33 -21.80 -0.89
N SER A 178 -3.76 -20.90 -0.09
CA SER A 178 -4.15 -19.48 -0.09
C SER A 178 -3.79 -18.76 -1.39
N GLU A 179 -4.34 -17.57 -1.63
CA GLU A 179 -4.02 -16.73 -2.79
C GLU A 179 -4.15 -17.47 -4.14
N ASN A 180 -5.25 -18.21 -4.29
CA ASN A 180 -5.59 -18.96 -5.50
C ASN A 180 -6.95 -18.50 -6.07
N GLU A 181 -7.37 -19.12 -7.18
CA GLU A 181 -8.64 -18.84 -7.86
C GLU A 181 -9.74 -19.84 -7.44
N LEU A 182 -9.68 -20.41 -6.22
CA LEU A 182 -10.58 -21.48 -5.80
C LEU A 182 -12.02 -20.97 -5.67
N SER A 183 -12.80 -21.24 -6.71
CA SER A 183 -14.23 -20.92 -6.79
C SER A 183 -15.11 -21.95 -6.05
N HIS A 184 -14.64 -23.19 -5.97
CA HIS A 184 -15.30 -24.32 -5.32
C HIS A 184 -14.32 -25.48 -5.06
N MET A 185 -14.76 -26.45 -4.26
CA MET A 185 -14.07 -27.73 -4.01
C MET A 185 -15.09 -28.87 -4.15
N GLU A 186 -14.66 -30.02 -4.63
CA GLU A 186 -15.52 -31.21 -4.77
C GLU A 186 -15.77 -31.93 -3.43
N ASP A 187 -16.80 -32.77 -3.39
CA ASP A 187 -17.08 -33.64 -2.23
C ASP A 187 -15.93 -34.64 -2.05
N ASP A 188 -15.51 -34.87 -0.79
CA ASP A 188 -14.34 -35.69 -0.45
C ASP A 188 -13.00 -35.17 -1.06
N ALA A 189 -12.90 -33.87 -1.37
CA ALA A 189 -11.66 -33.23 -1.86
C ALA A 189 -10.44 -33.49 -0.94
N LEU A 190 -10.66 -33.47 0.38
CA LEU A 190 -9.63 -33.72 1.39
C LEU A 190 -9.59 -35.17 1.91
N SER A 191 -10.19 -36.11 1.20
CA SER A 191 -10.19 -37.52 1.59
C SER A 191 -8.76 -38.09 1.67
N GLY A 192 -8.46 -38.79 2.76
CA GLY A 192 -7.15 -39.34 3.08
C GLY A 192 -6.20 -38.39 3.84
N LEU A 193 -6.56 -37.12 4.06
CA LEU A 193 -5.75 -36.16 4.85
C LEU A 193 -5.98 -36.30 6.36
N GLU A 194 -5.97 -37.54 6.87
CA GLU A 194 -6.31 -37.85 8.28
C GLU A 194 -5.34 -37.23 9.30
N ARG A 195 -4.13 -36.87 8.88
CA ARG A 195 -3.12 -36.22 9.74
C ARG A 195 -3.08 -34.71 9.65
N LEU A 196 -3.93 -34.09 8.83
CA LEU A 196 -3.90 -32.65 8.59
C LEU A 196 -4.33 -31.89 9.83
N LEU A 197 -3.43 -31.07 10.37
CA LEU A 197 -3.66 -30.24 11.57
C LEU A 197 -3.95 -28.78 11.21
N VAL A 198 -3.41 -28.30 10.09
CA VAL A 198 -3.52 -26.90 9.65
C VAL A 198 -3.90 -26.84 8.17
N LEU A 199 -5.02 -26.17 7.85
CA LEU A 199 -5.46 -25.89 6.49
C LEU A 199 -5.65 -24.40 6.28
N ASN A 200 -5.02 -23.86 5.25
CA ASN A 200 -5.19 -22.48 4.82
C ASN A 200 -5.79 -22.44 3.40
N ILE A 201 -7.03 -21.95 3.28
CA ILE A 201 -7.73 -21.66 2.02
C ILE A 201 -8.22 -20.20 2.00
N SER A 202 -7.50 -19.32 2.70
CA SER A 202 -7.75 -17.87 2.68
C SER A 202 -7.45 -17.24 1.32
N ARG A 203 -7.93 -16.02 1.06
CA ARG A 203 -7.64 -15.24 -0.15
C ARG A 203 -7.97 -16.01 -1.44
N ASN A 204 -9.22 -16.46 -1.54
CA ASN A 204 -9.75 -17.27 -2.64
C ASN A 204 -11.17 -16.79 -3.04
N ASP A 205 -11.75 -17.38 -4.10
CA ASP A 205 -13.05 -17.02 -4.65
C ASP A 205 -14.24 -17.80 -4.02
N LEU A 206 -14.07 -18.40 -2.83
CA LEU A 206 -15.07 -19.32 -2.26
C LEU A 206 -16.32 -18.56 -1.77
N THR A 207 -17.47 -18.90 -2.35
CA THR A 207 -18.78 -18.30 -2.01
C THR A 207 -19.62 -19.17 -1.06
N ARG A 208 -19.37 -20.48 -1.04
CA ARG A 208 -20.05 -21.49 -0.21
C ARG A 208 -19.25 -22.80 -0.19
N PHE A 209 -19.61 -23.72 0.70
CA PHE A 209 -19.08 -25.08 0.75
C PHE A 209 -20.19 -26.14 0.59
N ASN A 210 -19.82 -27.32 0.11
CA ASN A 210 -20.64 -28.52 0.23
C ASN A 210 -20.42 -29.18 1.61
N SER A 211 -21.40 -29.95 2.10
CA SER A 211 -21.36 -30.51 3.47
C SER A 211 -20.28 -31.59 3.70
N ASP A 212 -19.74 -32.18 2.64
CA ASP A 212 -18.78 -33.29 2.68
C ASP A 212 -17.38 -32.90 2.14
N VAL A 213 -17.09 -31.59 1.99
CA VAL A 213 -15.82 -31.10 1.45
C VAL A 213 -14.61 -31.38 2.35
N PHE A 214 -14.78 -31.21 3.66
CA PHE A 214 -13.73 -31.44 4.68
C PHE A 214 -13.68 -32.90 5.17
N LYS A 215 -14.49 -33.79 4.58
CA LYS A 215 -14.61 -35.20 5.01
C LYS A 215 -13.28 -35.94 4.76
N GLY A 216 -12.69 -36.47 5.84
CA GLY A 216 -11.34 -37.04 5.87
C GLY A 216 -10.34 -36.26 6.72
N ALA A 217 -10.53 -34.94 6.90
CA ALA A 217 -9.64 -34.09 7.68
C ALA A 217 -10.08 -33.94 9.15
N TYR A 218 -10.46 -35.05 9.81
CA TYR A 218 -11.15 -35.02 11.12
C TYR A 218 -10.31 -34.44 12.27
N ASN A 219 -8.99 -34.57 12.20
CA ASN A 219 -8.04 -34.10 13.22
C ASN A 219 -7.57 -32.64 13.00
N LEU A 220 -8.30 -31.86 12.19
CA LEU A 220 -7.94 -30.49 11.86
C LEU A 220 -8.10 -29.56 13.07
N LEU A 221 -6.99 -28.97 13.53
CA LEU A 221 -6.96 -28.09 14.69
C LEU A 221 -7.07 -26.60 14.31
N GLN A 222 -6.59 -26.24 13.11
CA GLN A 222 -6.59 -24.88 12.58
C GLN A 222 -7.14 -24.82 11.15
N LEU A 223 -8.14 -23.98 10.93
CA LEU A 223 -8.71 -23.69 9.62
C LEU A 223 -8.73 -22.17 9.37
N ASP A 224 -8.18 -21.75 8.23
CA ASP A 224 -8.28 -20.37 7.75
C ASP A 224 -9.08 -20.29 6.45
N LEU A 225 -10.21 -19.58 6.53
CA LEU A 225 -11.16 -19.28 5.46
C LEU A 225 -11.21 -17.78 5.14
N SER A 226 -10.29 -16.97 5.68
CA SER A 226 -10.38 -15.51 5.61
C SER A 226 -10.21 -14.95 4.21
N THR A 227 -10.75 -13.76 3.93
CA THR A 227 -10.66 -13.13 2.59
C THR A 227 -11.23 -14.06 1.51
N ASN A 228 -12.49 -14.46 1.70
CA ASN A 228 -13.32 -15.18 0.74
C ASN A 228 -14.66 -14.44 0.59
N PHE A 229 -15.63 -15.02 -0.13
CA PHE A 229 -16.94 -14.41 -0.40
C PHE A 229 -18.10 -15.15 0.29
N LEU A 230 -17.84 -15.79 1.43
CA LEU A 230 -18.84 -16.53 2.19
C LEU A 230 -19.90 -15.56 2.74
N ARG A 231 -21.16 -15.72 2.31
CA ARG A 231 -22.31 -14.93 2.77
C ARG A 231 -22.99 -15.52 4.01
N GLU A 232 -22.80 -16.81 4.25
CA GLU A 232 -23.39 -17.57 5.34
C GLU A 232 -22.27 -18.35 6.05
N PHE A 233 -22.38 -18.55 7.36
CA PHE A 233 -21.41 -19.34 8.11
C PHE A 233 -21.52 -20.83 7.72
N PRO A 234 -20.43 -21.52 7.35
CA PRO A 234 -20.49 -22.83 6.67
C PRO A 234 -20.70 -24.03 7.62
N SER A 235 -21.71 -23.97 8.48
CA SER A 235 -21.97 -24.95 9.55
C SER A 235 -22.06 -26.40 9.08
N ASP A 236 -22.71 -26.64 7.94
CA ASP A 236 -22.91 -27.99 7.38
C ASP A 236 -21.62 -28.62 6.87
N ALA A 237 -20.61 -27.82 6.49
CA ALA A 237 -19.29 -28.31 6.10
C ALA A 237 -18.39 -28.52 7.32
N LEU A 238 -18.47 -27.63 8.31
CA LEU A 238 -17.67 -27.68 9.54
C LEU A 238 -18.12 -28.79 10.52
N ARG A 239 -19.30 -29.40 10.33
CA ARG A 239 -19.88 -30.45 11.19
C ARG A 239 -18.98 -31.66 11.47
N HIS A 240 -17.99 -31.91 10.62
CA HIS A 240 -17.04 -33.04 10.72
C HIS A 240 -15.72 -32.67 11.41
N LEU A 241 -15.51 -31.39 11.74
CA LEU A 241 -14.25 -30.85 12.29
C LEU A 241 -14.35 -30.68 13.81
N THR A 242 -14.56 -31.78 14.53
CA THR A 242 -14.89 -31.74 15.97
C THR A 242 -13.72 -31.35 16.87
N GLU A 243 -12.47 -31.50 16.42
CA GLU A 243 -11.27 -31.09 17.19
C GLU A 243 -10.78 -29.65 16.89
N LEU A 244 -11.52 -28.88 16.08
CA LEU A 244 -11.11 -27.57 15.59
C LEU A 244 -11.01 -26.55 16.73
N LYS A 245 -9.79 -26.02 16.95
CA LYS A 245 -9.45 -25.08 18.04
C LYS A 245 -9.27 -23.65 17.56
N PHE A 246 -8.88 -23.46 16.31
CA PHE A 246 -8.76 -22.14 15.66
C PHE A 246 -9.58 -22.12 14.38
N LEU A 247 -10.50 -21.17 14.27
CA LEU A 247 -11.21 -20.87 13.03
C LEU A 247 -11.12 -19.38 12.72
N ASN A 248 -10.54 -19.05 11.57
CA ASN A 248 -10.56 -17.71 11.01
C ASN A 248 -11.52 -17.66 9.82
N VAL A 249 -12.57 -16.86 9.94
CA VAL A 249 -13.56 -16.54 8.89
C VAL A 249 -13.63 -15.03 8.65
N SER A 250 -12.58 -14.30 9.02
CA SER A 250 -12.53 -12.85 8.84
C SER A 250 -12.57 -12.42 7.37
N ASN A 251 -12.93 -11.16 7.12
CA ASN A 251 -12.92 -10.56 5.78
C ASN A 251 -13.77 -11.37 4.78
N ASN A 252 -14.99 -11.72 5.19
CA ASN A 252 -16.01 -12.41 4.41
C ASN A 252 -17.30 -11.55 4.38
N LEU A 253 -18.44 -12.09 3.93
CA LEU A 253 -19.69 -11.37 3.72
C LEU A 253 -20.82 -11.81 4.69
N ILE A 254 -20.47 -12.42 5.83
CA ILE A 254 -21.44 -12.95 6.81
C ILE A 254 -22.16 -11.80 7.52
N ASP A 255 -23.49 -11.84 7.62
CA ASP A 255 -24.32 -10.74 8.14
C ASP A 255 -25.00 -11.00 9.51
N ALA A 256 -25.07 -12.27 9.93
CA ALA A 256 -25.58 -12.71 11.23
C ALA A 256 -24.87 -13.97 11.75
N ILE A 257 -24.88 -14.16 13.08
CA ILE A 257 -24.40 -15.39 13.74
C ILE A 257 -25.45 -15.85 14.76
N ASP A 258 -25.95 -17.08 14.59
CA ASP A 258 -26.91 -17.75 15.48
C ASP A 258 -26.35 -19.06 16.04
N GLN A 259 -26.89 -19.48 17.19
CA GLN A 259 -26.46 -20.67 17.96
C GLN A 259 -26.37 -21.96 17.11
N ALA A 260 -27.25 -22.11 16.12
CA ALA A 260 -27.28 -23.28 15.23
C ALA A 260 -25.97 -23.44 14.44
N TYR A 261 -25.37 -22.34 13.98
CA TYR A 261 -24.22 -22.34 13.09
C TYR A 261 -22.93 -22.85 13.77
N LEU A 262 -22.80 -22.59 15.07
CA LEU A 262 -21.62 -22.91 15.89
C LEU A 262 -21.78 -24.21 16.71
N SER A 263 -22.86 -24.96 16.48
CA SER A 263 -23.21 -26.15 17.26
C SER A 263 -22.29 -27.36 17.06
N GLY A 264 -21.55 -27.42 15.93
CA GLY A 264 -20.64 -28.51 15.59
C GLY A 264 -19.18 -28.37 16.07
N VAL A 265 -18.73 -27.14 16.35
CA VAL A 265 -17.30 -26.78 16.53
C VAL A 265 -16.98 -26.38 17.97
N LYS A 266 -17.30 -27.27 18.92
CA LYS A 266 -17.36 -26.96 20.37
C LYS A 266 -16.00 -26.76 21.04
N GLU A 267 -14.95 -27.37 20.49
CA GLU A 267 -13.56 -27.29 20.99
C GLU A 267 -12.85 -25.98 20.57
N LEU A 268 -13.55 -25.03 19.93
CA LEU A 268 -12.96 -23.76 19.50
C LEU A 268 -12.44 -22.95 20.69
N GLN A 269 -11.15 -22.62 20.63
CA GLN A 269 -10.42 -21.79 21.60
C GLN A 269 -10.19 -20.37 21.05
N VAL A 270 -10.16 -20.21 19.73
CA VAL A 270 -10.02 -18.93 19.02
C VAL A 270 -10.99 -18.89 17.83
N LEU A 271 -11.82 -17.85 17.78
CA LEU A 271 -12.74 -17.57 16.67
C LEU A 271 -12.56 -16.13 16.20
N ASP A 272 -12.16 -15.96 14.94
CA ASP A 272 -12.05 -14.65 14.28
C ASP A 272 -13.16 -14.49 13.23
N LEU A 273 -14.09 -13.58 13.53
CA LEU A 273 -15.22 -13.16 12.69
C LEU A 273 -15.06 -11.70 12.24
N SER A 274 -13.87 -11.10 12.38
CA SER A 274 -13.62 -9.70 12.07
C SER A 274 -13.85 -9.36 10.59
N ARG A 275 -14.05 -8.08 10.26
CA ARG A 275 -14.19 -7.61 8.85
C ARG A 275 -15.34 -8.28 8.08
N ASN A 276 -16.38 -8.71 8.76
CA ASN A 276 -17.61 -9.22 8.15
C ASN A 276 -18.69 -8.12 8.16
N ASN A 277 -19.93 -8.45 7.77
CA ASN A 277 -21.08 -7.54 7.78
C ASN A 277 -22.01 -7.81 8.98
N ILE A 278 -21.51 -8.40 10.08
CA ILE A 278 -22.35 -8.91 11.18
C ILE A 278 -23.05 -7.74 11.86
N GLY A 279 -24.34 -7.58 11.57
CA GLY A 279 -25.18 -6.50 12.11
C GLY A 279 -25.98 -6.89 13.34
N ARG A 280 -26.09 -8.20 13.60
CA ARG A 280 -26.82 -8.80 14.73
C ARG A 280 -26.13 -10.08 15.20
N LEU A 281 -26.15 -10.27 16.51
CA LEU A 281 -25.83 -11.54 17.15
C LEU A 281 -27.15 -12.17 17.63
N GLY A 282 -27.28 -13.48 17.46
CA GLY A 282 -28.43 -14.23 17.93
C GLY A 282 -28.56 -14.26 19.46
N VAL A 283 -29.74 -14.66 19.91
CA VAL A 283 -29.96 -15.09 21.30
C VAL A 283 -29.10 -16.35 21.53
N ASN A 284 -28.24 -16.32 22.54
CA ASN A 284 -27.36 -17.42 22.92
C ASN A 284 -26.40 -17.87 21.78
N ALA A 285 -26.03 -16.95 20.88
CA ALA A 285 -25.29 -17.21 19.64
C ALA A 285 -24.02 -18.05 19.82
N PHE A 286 -23.27 -17.83 20.91
CA PHE A 286 -22.00 -18.51 21.17
C PHE A 286 -22.07 -19.59 22.25
N SER A 287 -23.28 -19.99 22.71
CA SER A 287 -23.42 -20.83 23.91
C SER A 287 -23.01 -22.31 23.76
N SER A 288 -22.54 -22.71 22.58
CA SER A 288 -21.91 -24.01 22.33
C SER A 288 -20.39 -24.01 22.54
N LEU A 289 -19.76 -22.83 22.70
CA LEU A 289 -18.31 -22.65 22.64
C LEU A 289 -17.69 -22.42 24.03
N SER A 290 -17.88 -23.35 24.96
CA SER A 290 -17.40 -23.21 26.34
C SER A 290 -15.87 -23.14 26.47
N GLU A 291 -15.12 -23.64 25.48
CA GLU A 291 -13.66 -23.61 25.43
C GLU A 291 -13.09 -22.31 24.84
N LEU A 292 -13.93 -21.39 24.37
CA LEU A 292 -13.48 -20.20 23.64
C LEU A 292 -12.74 -19.23 24.58
N THR A 293 -11.49 -18.94 24.25
CA THR A 293 -10.61 -18.03 25.01
C THR A 293 -10.46 -16.66 24.37
N ARG A 294 -10.60 -16.60 23.02
CA ARG A 294 -10.49 -15.38 22.21
C ARG A 294 -11.61 -15.33 21.17
N LEU A 295 -12.34 -14.21 21.14
CA LEU A 295 -13.37 -13.90 20.15
C LEU A 295 -13.09 -12.53 19.54
N ASP A 296 -12.93 -12.47 18.21
CA ASP A 296 -12.82 -11.23 17.46
C ASP A 296 -14.09 -10.98 16.64
N LEU A 297 -14.75 -9.85 16.91
CA LEU A 297 -15.91 -9.32 16.20
C LEU A 297 -15.65 -7.89 15.69
N SER A 298 -14.38 -7.49 15.57
CA SER A 298 -14.00 -6.15 15.10
C SER A 298 -14.40 -5.89 13.66
N LEU A 299 -14.45 -4.62 13.24
CA LEU A 299 -14.70 -4.22 11.85
C LEU A 299 -16.00 -4.81 11.27
N ASN A 300 -17.06 -4.80 12.08
CA ASN A 300 -18.38 -5.34 11.76
C ASN A 300 -19.49 -4.25 11.86
N ALA A 301 -20.74 -4.63 11.64
CA ALA A 301 -21.88 -3.72 11.59
C ALA A 301 -22.64 -3.58 12.92
N LEU A 302 -22.11 -4.09 14.05
CA LEU A 302 -22.79 -4.13 15.34
C LEU A 302 -23.11 -2.72 15.86
N ARG A 303 -24.30 -2.56 16.47
CA ARG A 303 -24.76 -1.30 17.10
C ARG A 303 -25.19 -1.50 18.56
N THR A 304 -25.77 -2.65 18.82
CA THR A 304 -26.25 -3.16 20.10
C THR A 304 -25.91 -4.65 20.15
N ILE A 305 -25.77 -5.19 21.36
CA ILE A 305 -25.55 -6.61 21.64
C ILE A 305 -26.64 -7.03 22.62
N GLU A 306 -27.27 -8.18 22.41
CA GLU A 306 -28.32 -8.69 23.29
C GLU A 306 -27.71 -9.31 24.56
N GLU A 307 -28.42 -9.26 25.68
CA GLU A 307 -27.89 -9.68 26.99
C GLU A 307 -27.31 -11.10 26.98
N SER A 308 -27.98 -12.05 26.33
CA SER A 308 -27.54 -13.45 26.30
C SER A 308 -26.69 -13.84 25.08
N SER A 309 -26.31 -12.91 24.19
CA SER A 309 -25.50 -13.25 23.01
C SER A 309 -24.18 -13.94 23.38
N PHE A 310 -23.58 -13.55 24.51
CA PHE A 310 -22.33 -14.11 25.05
C PHE A 310 -22.54 -15.19 26.14
N GLU A 311 -23.78 -15.66 26.36
CA GLU A 311 -24.03 -16.71 27.35
C GLU A 311 -23.26 -18.00 26.99
N GLY A 312 -22.65 -18.64 28.00
CA GLY A 312 -21.88 -19.89 27.86
C GLY A 312 -20.37 -19.73 27.64
N LEU A 313 -19.88 -18.51 27.34
CA LEU A 313 -18.47 -18.20 27.07
C LEU A 313 -17.59 -18.12 28.35
N THR A 314 -17.64 -19.14 29.19
CA THR A 314 -17.07 -19.12 30.55
C THR A 314 -15.54 -19.00 30.61
N LYS A 315 -14.82 -19.44 29.58
CA LYS A 315 -13.36 -19.37 29.46
C LYS A 315 -12.84 -18.17 28.66
N LEU A 316 -13.71 -17.27 28.20
CA LEU A 316 -13.31 -16.15 27.34
C LEU A 316 -12.46 -15.13 28.11
N LYS A 317 -11.25 -14.88 27.63
CA LYS A 317 -10.29 -13.92 28.21
C LYS A 317 -10.08 -12.68 27.36
N TRP A 318 -10.31 -12.76 26.06
CA TRP A 318 -10.10 -11.67 25.11
C TRP A 318 -11.32 -11.51 24.22
N LEU A 319 -11.90 -10.30 24.21
CA LEU A 319 -13.01 -9.92 23.35
C LEU A 319 -12.68 -8.62 22.63
N SER A 320 -12.77 -8.63 21.29
CA SER A 320 -12.72 -7.42 20.47
C SER A 320 -14.04 -7.11 19.80
N LEU A 321 -14.46 -5.86 19.99
CA LEU A 321 -15.59 -5.17 19.37
C LEU A 321 -15.11 -3.91 18.64
N GLN A 322 -13.81 -3.77 18.39
CA GLN A 322 -13.16 -2.62 17.73
C GLN A 322 -13.84 -2.24 16.39
N ASP A 323 -13.87 -0.95 16.06
CA ASP A 323 -14.38 -0.41 14.77
C ASP A 323 -15.75 -1.01 14.38
N ASN A 324 -16.69 -0.92 15.32
CA ASN A 324 -18.11 -1.19 15.14
C ASN A 324 -18.90 0.12 15.35
N ASN A 325 -20.22 0.05 15.31
CA ASN A 325 -21.11 1.21 15.52
C ASN A 325 -21.75 1.22 16.92
N ILE A 326 -21.08 0.65 17.93
CA ILE A 326 -21.61 0.50 19.29
C ILE A 326 -21.67 1.85 20.01
N LEU A 327 -22.82 2.13 20.63
CA LEU A 327 -23.13 3.42 21.27
C LEU A 327 -22.89 3.43 22.79
N LEU A 328 -22.91 2.25 23.43
CA LEU A 328 -22.83 2.05 24.88
C LEU A 328 -22.08 0.75 25.17
N VAL A 329 -21.35 0.67 26.28
CA VAL A 329 -20.71 -0.58 26.73
C VAL A 329 -21.81 -1.61 27.11
N PRO A 330 -21.79 -2.84 26.58
CA PRO A 330 -22.85 -3.84 26.79
C PRO A 330 -22.71 -4.55 28.15
N ALA A 331 -22.69 -3.80 29.25
CA ALA A 331 -22.35 -4.29 30.59
C ALA A 331 -23.17 -5.53 31.03
N THR A 332 -24.47 -5.58 30.73
CA THR A 332 -25.32 -6.74 31.04
C THR A 332 -24.91 -8.01 30.28
N SER A 333 -24.39 -7.88 29.06
CA SER A 333 -23.82 -8.98 28.28
C SER A 333 -22.42 -9.37 28.78
N LEU A 334 -21.63 -8.39 29.24
CA LEU A 334 -20.29 -8.64 29.81
C LEU A 334 -20.37 -9.41 31.14
N ASN A 335 -21.44 -9.24 31.93
CA ASN A 335 -21.71 -10.04 33.14
C ASN A 335 -21.90 -11.55 32.84
N ARG A 336 -21.92 -11.97 31.57
CA ARG A 336 -21.89 -13.39 31.15
C ARG A 336 -20.48 -13.93 30.90
N LEU A 337 -19.43 -13.10 31.09
CA LEU A 337 -18.03 -13.38 30.75
C LEU A 337 -17.08 -13.32 31.98
N PRO A 338 -17.19 -14.25 32.96
CA PRO A 338 -16.48 -14.17 34.23
C PRO A 338 -14.94 -14.18 34.12
N SER A 339 -14.39 -14.72 33.02
CA SER A 339 -12.94 -14.84 32.78
C SER A 339 -12.33 -13.68 31.98
N LEU A 340 -13.09 -12.63 31.65
CA LEU A 340 -12.68 -11.60 30.69
C LEU A 340 -11.54 -10.71 31.20
N ALA A 341 -10.35 -10.88 30.61
CA ALA A 341 -9.14 -10.14 30.97
C ALA A 341 -8.86 -8.93 30.07
N HIS A 342 -9.27 -8.95 28.80
CA HIS A 342 -8.99 -7.88 27.84
C HIS A 342 -10.25 -7.54 27.04
N LEU A 343 -10.67 -6.28 27.12
CA LEU A 343 -11.83 -5.75 26.42
C LEU A 343 -11.40 -4.63 25.45
N HIS A 344 -11.51 -4.92 24.15
CA HIS A 344 -11.18 -3.99 23.07
C HIS A 344 -12.45 -3.39 22.47
N MET A 345 -12.68 -2.09 22.65
CA MET A 345 -13.85 -1.35 22.15
C MET A 345 -13.44 -0.07 21.40
N GLU A 346 -12.24 -0.03 20.86
CA GLU A 346 -11.69 1.13 20.13
C GLU A 346 -12.53 1.51 18.90
N PHE A 347 -12.39 2.74 18.40
CA PHE A 347 -13.03 3.24 17.17
C PHE A 347 -14.58 3.13 17.13
N ASN A 348 -15.23 2.92 18.28
CA ASN A 348 -16.68 2.88 18.40
C ASN A 348 -17.25 4.29 18.71
N ARG A 349 -18.52 4.36 19.14
CA ARG A 349 -19.24 5.60 19.42
C ARG A 349 -19.66 5.71 20.89
N VAL A 350 -18.95 5.02 21.79
CA VAL A 350 -19.25 4.97 23.23
C VAL A 350 -19.11 6.37 23.84
N ALA A 351 -20.18 6.89 24.44
CA ALA A 351 -20.23 8.27 24.95
C ALA A 351 -19.97 8.41 26.47
N ALA A 352 -20.15 7.33 27.23
CA ALA A 352 -19.98 7.25 28.69
C ALA A 352 -19.74 5.79 29.12
N LEU A 353 -19.22 5.59 30.32
CA LEU A 353 -19.02 4.28 30.93
C LEU A 353 -20.10 4.02 32.01
N PRO A 354 -20.86 2.92 31.93
CA PRO A 354 -21.88 2.57 32.93
C PRO A 354 -21.24 2.04 34.22
N ILE A 355 -21.91 2.21 35.36
CA ILE A 355 -21.42 1.69 36.66
C ILE A 355 -21.60 0.18 36.76
N GLU A 356 -22.55 -0.36 36.01
CA GLU A 356 -22.81 -1.78 35.78
C GLU A 356 -21.60 -2.52 35.15
N LEU A 357 -20.61 -1.78 34.63
CA LEU A 357 -19.32 -2.35 34.20
C LEU A 357 -18.53 -2.94 35.38
N ILE A 358 -18.67 -2.39 36.60
CA ILE A 358 -18.00 -2.88 37.81
C ILE A 358 -18.47 -4.32 38.10
N GLU A 359 -19.79 -4.51 38.27
CA GLU A 359 -20.40 -5.81 38.56
C GLU A 359 -20.05 -6.88 37.50
N ALA A 360 -19.84 -6.45 36.25
CA ALA A 360 -19.57 -7.33 35.12
C ALA A 360 -18.10 -7.76 34.97
N THR A 361 -17.11 -6.93 35.38
CA THR A 361 -15.69 -7.16 35.00
C THR A 361 -14.63 -6.84 36.06
N ALA A 362 -14.98 -6.29 37.23
CA ALA A 362 -13.99 -5.78 38.19
C ALA A 362 -12.96 -6.81 38.69
N SER A 363 -13.38 -8.06 38.92
CA SER A 363 -12.51 -9.13 39.46
C SER A 363 -11.60 -9.81 38.43
N SER A 364 -11.73 -9.49 37.13
CA SER A 364 -11.04 -10.22 36.05
C SER A 364 -10.37 -9.35 35.00
N LEU A 365 -10.80 -8.10 34.81
CA LEU A 365 -10.27 -7.25 33.73
C LEU A 365 -8.85 -6.73 34.03
N VAL A 366 -7.95 -6.98 33.08
CA VAL A 366 -6.53 -6.58 33.07
C VAL A 366 -6.27 -5.43 32.11
N THR A 367 -7.05 -5.32 31.02
CA THR A 367 -6.89 -4.27 30.00
C THR A 367 -8.24 -3.75 29.51
N LEU A 368 -8.42 -2.42 29.53
CA LEU A 368 -9.59 -1.73 29.00
C LEU A 368 -9.19 -0.76 27.89
N VAL A 369 -9.53 -1.08 26.64
CA VAL A 369 -9.16 -0.27 25.46
C VAL A 369 -10.38 0.41 24.86
N LEU A 370 -10.42 1.73 24.97
CA LEU A 370 -11.51 2.63 24.56
C LEU A 370 -11.02 3.73 23.60
N THR A 371 -9.82 3.61 23.07
CA THR A 371 -9.19 4.57 22.16
C THR A 371 -10.12 4.97 20.99
N ARG A 372 -10.23 6.28 20.72
CA ARG A 372 -11.07 6.91 19.68
C ARG A 372 -12.57 6.60 19.80
N ASN A 373 -13.11 6.76 21.01
CA ASN A 373 -14.55 6.82 21.28
C ASN A 373 -15.00 8.28 21.54
N LEU A 374 -16.18 8.47 22.13
CA LEU A 374 -16.80 9.77 22.42
C LEU A 374 -16.89 10.07 23.94
N VAL A 375 -16.14 9.35 24.78
CA VAL A 375 -16.22 9.41 26.25
C VAL A 375 -15.86 10.82 26.75
N ARG A 376 -16.79 11.45 27.48
CA ARG A 376 -16.66 12.85 27.95
C ARG A 376 -16.19 12.98 29.39
N GLU A 377 -16.56 12.01 30.21
CA GLU A 377 -16.28 11.95 31.64
C GLU A 377 -16.24 10.48 32.09
N ILE A 378 -15.63 10.26 33.25
CA ILE A 378 -15.54 8.96 33.91
C ILE A 378 -16.14 9.16 35.31
N PRO A 379 -17.14 8.36 35.74
CA PRO A 379 -17.69 8.44 37.09
C PRO A 379 -16.59 8.28 38.16
N ALA A 380 -16.63 9.11 39.19
CA ALA A 380 -15.72 8.98 40.33
C ALA A 380 -15.92 7.62 41.02
N GLY A 381 -14.82 6.94 41.33
CA GLY A 381 -14.87 5.58 41.90
C GLY A 381 -15.25 4.46 40.94
N LEU A 382 -15.39 4.69 39.62
CA LEU A 382 -15.70 3.63 38.64
C LEU A 382 -14.74 2.42 38.72
N PHE A 383 -13.49 2.65 39.10
CA PHE A 383 -12.47 1.62 39.16
C PHE A 383 -12.18 1.08 40.56
N GLN A 384 -13.00 1.42 41.57
CA GLN A 384 -12.69 1.18 42.98
C GLN A 384 -12.52 -0.31 43.34
N ASP A 385 -13.24 -1.21 42.67
CA ASP A 385 -13.21 -2.65 42.94
C ASP A 385 -12.34 -3.46 41.93
N PHE A 386 -11.60 -2.79 41.04
CA PHE A 386 -10.84 -3.47 39.96
C PHE A 386 -9.49 -4.05 40.44
N GLU A 387 -9.52 -5.27 40.98
CA GLU A 387 -8.35 -5.96 41.57
C GLU A 387 -7.19 -6.22 40.59
N MET A 388 -7.46 -6.31 39.29
CA MET A 388 -6.51 -6.84 38.29
C MET A 388 -6.14 -5.87 37.15
N LEU A 389 -6.68 -4.63 37.15
CA LEU A 389 -6.61 -3.72 35.99
C LEU A 389 -5.24 -3.04 35.88
N VAL A 390 -4.49 -3.39 34.82
CA VAL A 390 -3.08 -3.01 34.61
C VAL A 390 -2.90 -1.91 33.57
N SER A 391 -3.75 -1.85 32.55
CA SER A 391 -3.61 -0.90 31.44
C SER A 391 -4.96 -0.32 31.00
N ILE A 392 -5.03 1.02 30.91
CA ILE A 392 -6.21 1.78 30.47
C ILE A 392 -5.84 2.69 29.30
N GLU A 393 -6.51 2.45 28.18
CA GLU A 393 -6.36 3.22 26.94
C GLU A 393 -7.62 4.04 26.65
N LEU A 394 -7.52 5.36 26.80
CA LEU A 394 -8.58 6.34 26.57
C LEU A 394 -8.19 7.38 25.51
N SER A 395 -7.14 7.12 24.71
CA SER A 395 -6.61 8.06 23.71
C SER A 395 -7.69 8.55 22.73
N GLY A 396 -7.65 9.81 22.33
CA GLY A 396 -8.53 10.35 21.29
C GLY A 396 -10.02 10.44 21.65
N ASN A 397 -10.35 10.46 22.95
CA ASN A 397 -11.70 10.66 23.46
C ASN A 397 -12.01 12.16 23.67
N MET A 398 -13.05 12.46 24.45
CA MET A 398 -13.60 13.80 24.65
C MET A 398 -13.42 14.32 26.09
N LEU A 399 -12.56 13.68 26.90
CA LEU A 399 -12.33 14.01 28.31
C LEU A 399 -11.83 15.44 28.49
N THR A 400 -12.36 16.19 29.46
CA THR A 400 -12.02 17.61 29.70
C THR A 400 -11.18 17.87 30.96
N THR A 401 -11.23 16.96 31.93
CA THR A 401 -10.52 16.98 33.22
C THR A 401 -10.27 15.55 33.69
N ILE A 402 -9.22 15.35 34.48
CA ILE A 402 -8.94 14.12 35.25
C ILE A 402 -8.43 14.51 36.64
N GLY A 403 -8.60 13.63 37.63
CA GLY A 403 -8.09 13.81 38.98
C GLY A 403 -7.87 12.48 39.74
N PRO A 404 -7.51 12.53 41.03
CA PRO A 404 -7.28 11.33 41.84
C PRO A 404 -8.53 10.43 41.86
N ASP A 405 -9.69 11.01 42.13
CA ASP A 405 -10.99 10.31 42.23
C ASP A 405 -11.43 9.63 40.91
N THR A 406 -10.81 10.00 39.77
CA THR A 406 -11.07 9.41 38.44
C THR A 406 -10.50 8.01 38.31
N PHE A 407 -9.43 7.68 39.05
CA PHE A 407 -8.70 6.41 38.98
C PHE A 407 -8.51 5.77 40.37
N ALA A 408 -9.34 6.15 41.34
CA ALA A 408 -9.31 5.59 42.70
C ALA A 408 -9.57 4.08 42.69
N GLY A 409 -8.81 3.33 43.49
CA GLY A 409 -8.76 1.86 43.51
C GLY A 409 -7.63 1.25 42.67
N LEU A 410 -7.01 2.05 41.77
CA LEU A 410 -5.97 1.58 40.85
C LEU A 410 -4.53 1.93 41.29
N GLU A 411 -4.36 2.46 42.50
CA GLU A 411 -3.10 3.02 43.02
C GLU A 411 -1.95 2.00 43.02
N GLU A 412 -2.30 0.72 43.20
CA GLU A 412 -1.40 -0.41 43.39
C GLU A 412 -1.51 -1.47 42.26
N THR A 413 -2.25 -1.19 41.17
CA THR A 413 -2.48 -2.14 40.06
C THR A 413 -2.07 -1.59 38.69
N LEU A 414 -2.36 -0.30 38.42
CA LEU A 414 -2.16 0.27 37.09
C LEU A 414 -0.67 0.53 36.76
N LEU A 415 -0.24 0.01 35.62
CA LEU A 415 1.10 0.20 35.06
C LEU A 415 1.09 1.15 33.85
N GLU A 416 -0.02 1.26 33.13
CA GLU A 416 -0.12 2.04 31.89
C GLU A 416 -1.41 2.88 31.84
N LEU A 417 -1.26 4.17 31.54
CA LEU A 417 -2.38 5.10 31.36
C LEU A 417 -2.17 5.99 30.13
N ASP A 418 -2.98 5.78 29.09
CA ASP A 418 -3.05 6.67 27.94
C ASP A 418 -4.35 7.49 27.94
N VAL A 419 -4.22 8.80 28.11
CA VAL A 419 -5.31 9.78 28.01
C VAL A 419 -4.96 10.85 26.96
N SER A 420 -4.11 10.52 25.99
CA SER A 420 -3.64 11.41 24.94
C SER A 420 -4.74 11.84 23.97
N SER A 421 -4.49 12.86 23.15
CA SER A 421 -5.40 13.36 22.10
C SER A 421 -6.83 13.69 22.57
N ASN A 422 -7.02 13.92 23.88
CA ASN A 422 -8.29 14.27 24.51
C ASN A 422 -8.47 15.80 24.51
N ARG A 423 -9.32 16.32 25.40
CA ARG A 423 -9.59 17.76 25.55
C ARG A 423 -9.21 18.26 26.95
N LEU A 424 -8.29 17.57 27.65
CA LEU A 424 -7.93 17.86 29.04
C LEU A 424 -7.38 19.29 29.14
N THR A 425 -8.03 20.12 29.96
CA THR A 425 -7.65 21.54 30.15
C THR A 425 -6.82 21.77 31.41
N SER A 426 -7.05 20.93 32.42
CA SER A 426 -6.30 20.87 33.68
C SER A 426 -6.44 19.50 34.33
N ILE A 427 -5.40 19.09 35.06
CA ILE A 427 -5.49 18.01 36.03
C ILE A 427 -5.98 18.64 37.35
N THR A 428 -7.00 18.06 37.96
CA THR A 428 -7.73 18.60 39.12
C THR A 428 -7.56 17.70 40.34
N GLY A 429 -7.45 18.25 41.54
CA GLY A 429 -7.45 17.46 42.79
C GLY A 429 -6.07 17.15 43.40
N GLY A 430 -4.96 17.38 42.69
CA GLY A 430 -3.60 17.32 43.26
C GLY A 430 -2.77 16.11 42.79
N GLU A 431 -2.29 15.31 43.76
CA GLU A 431 -1.39 14.15 43.57
C GLU A 431 -2.10 13.00 42.82
N LEU A 432 -1.55 12.53 41.69
CA LEU A 432 -2.02 11.28 41.07
C LEU A 432 -1.42 10.09 41.84
N LEU A 433 -2.26 9.32 42.55
CA LEU A 433 -1.85 8.29 43.50
C LEU A 433 -1.38 6.96 42.86
N LEU A 434 -1.07 6.94 41.56
CA LEU A 434 -0.80 5.75 40.76
C LEU A 434 0.67 5.30 40.90
N ARG A 435 1.01 4.64 42.01
CA ARG A 435 2.41 4.41 42.43
C ARG A 435 3.19 3.45 41.54
N LYS A 436 2.52 2.44 40.99
CA LYS A 436 3.13 1.42 40.10
C LYS A 436 3.13 1.82 38.63
N LEU A 437 2.58 2.99 38.29
CA LEU A 437 2.51 3.47 36.91
C LEU A 437 3.91 3.52 36.29
N LEU A 438 4.09 2.84 35.16
CA LEU A 438 5.33 2.79 34.37
C LEU A 438 5.25 3.73 33.15
N SER A 439 4.05 3.91 32.59
CA SER A 439 3.80 4.70 31.39
C SER A 439 2.63 5.66 31.59
N LEU A 440 2.87 6.96 31.33
CA LEU A 440 1.85 8.01 31.37
C LEU A 440 1.88 8.85 30.09
N ASN A 441 0.83 8.74 29.27
CA ASN A 441 0.67 9.52 28.06
C ASN A 441 -0.45 10.57 28.20
N LEU A 442 -0.04 11.83 28.31
CA LEU A 442 -0.90 13.03 28.39
C LEU A 442 -0.86 13.86 27.09
N SER A 443 -0.18 13.39 26.05
CA SER A 443 0.11 14.16 24.83
C SER A 443 -1.12 14.65 24.06
N GLY A 444 -0.97 15.70 23.25
CA GLY A 444 -2.01 16.17 22.32
C GLY A 444 -3.29 16.71 22.98
N ASN A 445 -3.20 17.08 24.26
CA ASN A 445 -4.30 17.64 25.06
C ASN A 445 -4.29 19.18 25.01
N ARG A 446 -5.00 19.83 25.94
CA ARG A 446 -5.12 21.29 26.06
C ARG A 446 -4.61 21.80 27.42
N LEU A 447 -3.68 21.05 28.03
CA LEU A 447 -3.14 21.39 29.35
C LEU A 447 -2.37 22.70 29.25
N THR A 448 -2.79 23.69 30.04
CA THR A 448 -2.17 25.02 30.09
C THR A 448 -1.13 25.15 31.20
N ARG A 449 -1.23 24.31 32.22
CA ARG A 449 -0.33 24.18 33.38
C ARG A 449 -0.48 22.77 33.96
N ILE A 450 0.56 22.28 34.64
CA ILE A 450 0.51 21.05 35.44
C ILE A 450 0.86 21.43 36.89
N PRO A 451 0.04 21.08 37.90
CA PRO A 451 0.37 21.32 39.31
C PRO A 451 1.67 20.59 39.72
N PRO A 452 2.56 21.20 40.54
CA PRO A 452 3.79 20.54 41.00
C PRO A 452 3.56 19.21 41.72
N GLU A 453 2.43 19.07 42.39
CA GLU A 453 2.06 17.91 43.21
C GLU A 453 1.63 16.71 42.36
N THR A 454 1.21 16.93 41.11
CA THR A 454 0.58 15.90 40.27
C THR A 454 1.45 14.67 40.01
N PHE A 455 2.77 14.82 39.97
CA PHE A 455 3.71 13.71 39.74
C PHE A 455 4.38 13.20 41.03
N GLN A 456 4.06 13.75 42.21
CA GLN A 456 4.79 13.51 43.46
C GLN A 456 4.66 12.08 44.03
N ARG A 457 3.74 11.27 43.49
CA ARG A 457 3.51 9.86 43.87
C ARG A 457 3.71 8.87 42.73
N LEU A 458 4.19 9.33 41.58
CA LEU A 458 4.40 8.51 40.40
C LEU A 458 5.78 7.84 40.44
N ASP A 459 6.04 7.13 41.54
CA ASP A 459 7.36 6.65 41.95
C ASP A 459 8.02 5.74 40.88
N SER A 460 7.21 5.04 40.09
CA SER A 460 7.67 4.01 39.13
C SER A 460 7.75 4.46 37.66
N VAL A 461 7.38 5.71 37.32
CA VAL A 461 7.17 6.11 35.92
C VAL A 461 8.48 6.16 35.13
N ARG A 462 8.53 5.40 34.03
CA ARG A 462 9.66 5.29 33.10
C ARG A 462 9.42 6.03 31.78
N TYR A 463 8.17 6.07 31.31
CA TYR A 463 7.76 6.78 30.10
C TYR A 463 6.80 7.90 30.46
N LEU A 464 7.15 9.14 30.15
CA LEU A 464 6.31 10.31 30.40
C LEU A 464 6.20 11.17 29.15
N ASN A 465 5.01 11.21 28.55
CA ASN A 465 4.73 12.04 27.37
C ASN A 465 3.75 13.17 27.69
N LEU A 466 4.24 14.40 27.63
CA LEU A 466 3.51 15.65 27.83
C LEU A 466 3.34 16.44 26.51
N SER A 467 3.81 15.90 25.39
CA SER A 467 3.98 16.63 24.14
C SER A 467 2.70 17.25 23.58
N SER A 468 2.85 18.26 22.73
CA SER A 468 1.73 18.95 22.07
C SER A 468 0.66 19.51 23.04
N ASN A 469 1.05 19.88 24.26
CA ASN A 469 0.23 20.61 25.23
C ASN A 469 0.75 22.05 25.41
N PRO A 470 -0.10 23.10 25.34
CA PRO A 470 0.34 24.49 25.43
C PRO A 470 0.66 24.92 26.87
N LEU A 471 1.76 24.44 27.46
CA LEU A 471 2.14 24.59 28.87
C LEU A 471 2.66 26.00 29.26
N TYR A 472 2.17 27.06 28.60
CA TYR A 472 2.59 28.46 28.83
C TYR A 472 2.27 28.99 30.25
N GLY A 473 1.35 28.35 30.97
CA GLY A 473 0.94 28.72 32.32
C GLY A 473 1.75 28.08 33.44
N GLY A 474 2.73 27.23 33.10
CA GLY A 474 3.64 26.61 34.06
C GLY A 474 3.97 25.16 33.69
N PHE A 475 5.24 24.90 33.38
CA PHE A 475 5.81 23.56 33.32
C PHE A 475 6.10 23.08 34.76
N PRO A 476 5.86 21.80 35.12
CA PRO A 476 6.05 21.31 36.48
C PRO A 476 7.53 21.36 36.90
N PRO A 477 7.86 21.89 38.10
CA PRO A 477 9.25 22.14 38.50
C PRO A 477 10.03 20.89 38.93
N VAL A 478 9.35 19.76 39.11
CA VAL A 478 9.91 18.47 39.49
C VAL A 478 9.25 17.39 38.62
N LEU A 479 10.06 16.48 38.10
CA LEU A 479 9.65 15.29 37.35
C LEU A 479 10.12 14.03 38.10
N PRO A 480 9.49 12.85 37.92
CA PRO A 480 9.93 11.62 38.58
C PRO A 480 11.35 11.23 38.15
N SER A 481 12.23 10.94 39.11
CA SER A 481 13.64 10.59 38.84
C SER A 481 13.85 9.24 38.16
N THR A 482 12.79 8.44 38.06
CA THR A 482 12.72 7.11 37.42
C THR A 482 12.44 7.15 35.92
N VAL A 483 12.19 8.33 35.33
CA VAL A 483 11.91 8.49 33.90
C VAL A 483 13.14 8.12 33.06
N LEU A 484 12.95 7.22 32.10
CA LEU A 484 13.91 6.79 31.09
C LEU A 484 13.70 7.54 29.76
N ASP A 485 12.45 7.91 29.46
CA ASP A 485 12.07 8.54 28.20
C ASP A 485 11.07 9.68 28.46
N LEU A 486 11.48 10.91 28.15
CA LEU A 486 10.74 12.14 28.41
C LEU A 486 10.42 12.86 27.10
N ASP A 487 9.15 12.91 26.73
CA ASP A 487 8.67 13.69 25.58
C ASP A 487 7.91 14.94 26.03
N VAL A 488 8.55 16.09 25.81
CA VAL A 488 8.05 17.44 26.07
C VAL A 488 8.06 18.27 24.79
N SER A 489 8.05 17.61 23.63
CA SER A 489 8.03 18.27 22.32
C SER A 489 6.75 19.10 22.12
N ARG A 490 6.85 20.23 21.40
CA ARG A 490 5.72 21.11 21.08
C ARG A 490 4.90 21.58 22.30
N THR A 491 5.58 21.88 23.43
CA THR A 491 4.96 22.36 24.68
C THR A 491 5.04 23.88 24.89
N ASP A 492 5.46 24.63 23.87
CA ASP A 492 5.69 26.08 23.88
C ASP A 492 6.80 26.59 24.83
N LEU A 493 7.67 25.68 25.30
CA LEU A 493 8.84 26.01 26.14
C LEU A 493 9.78 27.02 25.45
N ARG A 494 10.14 28.10 26.15
CA ARG A 494 11.09 29.13 25.67
C ARG A 494 12.49 29.04 26.28
N ILE A 495 12.57 28.43 27.46
CA ILE A 495 13.79 28.22 28.26
C ILE A 495 13.71 26.79 28.76
N LEU A 496 14.87 26.11 28.85
CA LEU A 496 15.02 24.80 29.46
C LEU A 496 15.93 24.95 30.69
N PRO A 497 15.39 25.24 31.89
CA PRO A 497 16.20 25.39 33.10
C PRO A 497 16.84 24.06 33.50
N ALA A 498 18.17 24.04 33.72
CA ALA A 498 18.91 22.84 34.13
C ALA A 498 18.33 22.13 35.38
N VAL A 499 17.73 22.89 36.30
CA VAL A 499 17.06 22.38 37.51
C VAL A 499 15.92 21.39 37.21
N LEU A 500 15.29 21.44 36.03
CA LEU A 500 14.27 20.45 35.62
C LEU A 500 14.84 19.06 35.33
N LEU A 501 16.12 18.99 34.92
CA LEU A 501 16.77 17.75 34.50
C LEU A 501 17.75 17.20 35.54
N LEU A 502 18.21 18.03 36.49
CA LEU A 502 19.23 17.75 37.51
C LEU A 502 19.09 16.41 38.27
N ASN A 503 17.85 15.92 38.44
CA ASN A 503 17.56 14.68 39.18
C ASN A 503 17.21 13.47 38.28
N LEU A 504 17.21 13.63 36.95
CA LEU A 504 16.77 12.60 35.99
C LEU A 504 17.92 11.66 35.56
N GLN A 505 18.70 11.17 36.53
CA GLN A 505 19.93 10.39 36.25
C GLN A 505 19.68 9.08 35.47
N SER A 506 18.45 8.56 35.45
CA SER A 506 18.08 7.38 34.67
C SER A 506 17.68 7.67 33.21
N LEU A 507 17.63 8.94 32.79
CA LEU A 507 17.09 9.36 31.50
C LEU A 507 17.95 8.87 30.32
N GLU A 508 17.38 8.02 29.47
CA GLU A 508 17.99 7.50 28.24
C GLU A 508 17.69 8.38 27.02
N ARG A 509 16.54 9.06 26.98
CA ARG A 509 16.08 9.85 25.83
C ARG A 509 15.30 11.09 26.27
N ILE A 510 15.51 12.20 25.57
CA ILE A 510 14.72 13.43 25.76
C ILE A 510 14.30 14.04 24.43
N SER A 511 13.00 14.31 24.29
CA SER A 511 12.40 14.94 23.11
C SER A 511 11.89 16.33 23.46
N LEU A 512 12.60 17.35 22.97
CA LEU A 512 12.32 18.79 23.16
C LEU A 512 11.96 19.47 21.83
N GLY A 513 11.78 18.70 20.74
CA GLY A 513 11.55 19.20 19.40
C GLY A 513 10.30 20.08 19.25
N GLY A 514 10.32 21.03 18.30
CA GLY A 514 9.17 21.89 17.99
C GLY A 514 8.74 22.85 19.11
N ASN A 515 9.65 23.16 20.04
CA ASN A 515 9.45 24.17 21.09
C ASN A 515 9.94 25.56 20.61
N ARG A 516 10.14 26.50 21.53
CA ARG A 516 10.56 27.89 21.25
C ARG A 516 11.88 28.23 21.96
N LEU A 517 12.74 27.24 22.23
CA LEU A 517 14.00 27.44 22.95
C LEU A 517 14.94 28.35 22.15
N GLU A 518 15.43 29.44 22.76
CA GLU A 518 16.32 30.43 22.10
C GLU A 518 17.82 30.15 22.36
N LYS A 519 18.15 29.46 23.45
CA LYS A 519 19.50 29.03 23.81
C LYS A 519 19.49 27.76 24.67
N ILE A 520 20.64 27.09 24.73
CA ILE A 520 20.95 26.02 25.71
C ILE A 520 22.11 26.53 26.58
N GLU A 521 21.98 26.43 27.90
CA GLU A 521 22.92 26.99 28.89
C GLU A 521 23.98 25.96 29.31
N GLU A 522 25.10 26.43 29.84
CA GLU A 522 26.14 25.59 30.47
C GLU A 522 25.51 24.66 31.54
N GLY A 523 25.88 23.38 31.52
CA GLY A 523 25.36 22.39 32.48
C GLY A 523 23.88 22.00 32.31
N THR A 524 23.20 22.38 31.22
CA THR A 524 21.77 22.02 31.00
C THR A 524 21.51 20.51 31.11
N PHE A 525 22.45 19.68 30.65
CA PHE A 525 22.37 18.21 30.68
C PHE A 525 23.40 17.56 31.63
N GLU A 526 23.90 18.29 32.63
CA GLU A 526 24.93 17.79 33.56
C GLU A 526 24.48 16.49 34.28
N ARG A 527 25.38 15.51 34.38
CA ARG A 527 25.19 14.22 35.11
C ARG A 527 24.16 13.26 34.53
N LEU A 528 23.69 13.48 33.30
CA LEU A 528 22.79 12.57 32.59
C LEU A 528 23.58 11.48 31.84
N GLU A 529 24.39 10.69 32.56
CA GLU A 529 25.36 9.75 31.97
C GLU A 529 24.71 8.68 31.08
N ASN A 530 23.45 8.31 31.33
CA ASN A 530 22.69 7.33 30.53
C ASN A 530 22.09 7.91 29.23
N LEU A 531 22.16 9.23 29.02
CA LEU A 531 21.42 9.92 27.96
C LEU A 531 21.97 9.61 26.57
N SER A 532 21.24 8.76 25.85
CA SER A 532 21.61 8.22 24.55
C SER A 532 21.09 9.05 23.37
N ARG A 533 19.96 9.77 23.52
CA ARG A 533 19.35 10.55 22.44
C ARG A 533 18.79 11.89 22.93
N ILE A 534 19.13 12.96 22.21
CA ILE A 534 18.60 14.31 22.41
C ILE A 534 17.97 14.81 21.10
N ASP A 535 16.68 15.14 21.12
CA ASP A 535 16.02 15.87 20.04
C ASP A 535 15.69 17.31 20.46
N LEU A 536 16.42 18.27 19.89
CA LEU A 536 16.25 19.71 20.03
C LEU A 536 15.75 20.37 18.73
N SER A 537 15.27 19.57 17.75
CA SER A 537 14.92 20.07 16.42
C SER A 537 13.75 21.07 16.39
N ALA A 538 13.63 21.83 15.30
CA ALA A 538 12.55 22.79 15.04
C ALA A 538 12.28 23.78 16.20
N ASN A 539 13.35 24.16 16.91
CA ASN A 539 13.34 25.19 17.95
C ASN A 539 13.84 26.54 17.38
N LEU A 540 14.17 27.50 18.25
CA LEU A 540 14.67 28.83 17.87
C LEU A 540 16.14 29.04 18.27
N ILE A 541 16.89 27.96 18.51
CA ILE A 541 18.20 28.03 19.20
C ILE A 541 19.20 28.81 18.35
N GLU A 542 19.61 29.98 18.84
CA GLU A 542 20.59 30.85 18.17
C GLU A 542 22.02 30.59 18.67
N ARG A 543 22.15 30.06 19.90
CA ARG A 543 23.43 29.69 20.53
C ARG A 543 23.28 28.49 21.47
N ILE A 544 24.38 27.76 21.61
CA ILE A 544 24.61 26.74 22.64
C ILE A 544 25.83 27.25 23.42
N ASP A 545 25.72 27.41 24.73
CA ASP A 545 26.85 27.86 25.55
C ASP A 545 27.89 26.70 25.69
N ASN A 546 29.12 27.02 26.12
CA ASN A 546 30.15 25.99 26.30
C ASN A 546 29.78 25.07 27.46
N GLY A 547 30.14 23.78 27.38
CA GLY A 547 29.79 22.81 28.42
C GLY A 547 28.27 22.54 28.58
N ALA A 548 27.45 22.85 27.58
CA ALA A 548 26.01 22.53 27.60
C ALA A 548 25.75 21.01 27.68
N PHE A 549 26.63 20.19 27.09
CA PHE A 549 26.52 18.73 26.97
C PHE A 549 27.59 17.98 27.80
N VAL A 550 27.92 18.51 28.98
CA VAL A 550 28.91 17.93 29.93
C VAL A 550 28.53 16.50 30.36
N GLY A 551 29.51 15.59 30.30
CA GLY A 551 29.40 14.22 30.84
C GLY A 551 28.58 13.22 30.01
N LEU A 552 28.09 13.59 28.82
CA LEU A 552 27.19 12.76 28.00
C LEU A 552 27.93 11.65 27.21
N SER A 553 28.66 10.79 27.92
CA SER A 553 29.52 9.75 27.33
C SER A 553 28.76 8.74 26.44
N ASN A 554 27.53 8.38 26.80
CA ASN A 554 26.69 7.43 26.06
C ASN A 554 25.82 8.06 24.95
N LEU A 555 25.98 9.36 24.67
CA LEU A 555 25.19 10.06 23.65
C LEU A 555 25.47 9.48 22.25
N TYR A 556 24.45 8.85 21.67
CA TYR A 556 24.49 8.18 20.37
C TYR A 556 23.95 9.08 19.24
N GLN A 557 22.92 9.88 19.54
CA GLN A 557 22.24 10.74 18.56
C GLN A 557 21.95 12.13 19.14
N LEU A 558 22.30 13.18 18.38
CA LEU A 558 21.94 14.57 18.65
C LEU A 558 21.28 15.17 17.42
N ASN A 559 20.03 15.64 17.58
CA ASN A 559 19.28 16.33 16.53
C ASN A 559 19.10 17.81 16.89
N LEU A 560 19.70 18.68 16.09
CA LEU A 560 19.63 20.14 16.19
C LEU A 560 19.00 20.78 14.93
N ARG A 561 18.38 19.97 14.06
CA ARG A 561 17.75 20.38 12.81
C ARG A 561 16.80 21.57 12.95
N GLY A 562 16.80 22.47 11.96
CA GLY A 562 15.75 23.48 11.85
C GLY A 562 15.79 24.54 12.95
N ASN A 563 16.97 24.80 13.52
CA ASN A 563 17.22 25.86 14.50
C ASN A 563 17.81 27.10 13.80
N ARG A 564 18.49 27.97 14.55
CA ARG A 564 19.03 29.25 14.06
C ARG A 564 20.54 29.39 14.23
N LEU A 565 21.24 28.30 14.54
CA LEU A 565 22.68 28.29 14.85
C LEU A 565 23.49 28.91 13.71
N SER A 566 24.34 29.89 14.01
CA SER A 566 25.32 30.46 13.08
C SER A 566 26.64 29.70 13.04
N SER A 567 26.95 28.94 14.09
CA SER A 567 28.18 28.20 14.27
C SER A 567 27.96 26.98 15.16
N PHE A 568 28.79 25.95 14.98
CA PHE A 568 28.85 24.78 15.86
C PHE A 568 30.31 24.53 16.26
N ALA A 569 30.51 24.18 17.53
CA ALA A 569 31.82 24.16 18.19
C ALA A 569 32.02 22.86 19.00
N GLY A 570 33.28 22.43 19.19
CA GLY A 570 33.57 21.25 20.01
C GLY A 570 33.37 21.56 21.49
N GLU A 571 33.56 22.83 21.87
CA GLU A 571 33.54 23.37 23.22
C GLU A 571 32.14 23.34 23.89
N HIS A 572 31.09 22.93 23.16
CA HIS A 572 29.78 22.61 23.73
C HIS A 572 29.79 21.32 24.58
N PHE A 573 30.82 20.49 24.42
CA PHE A 573 31.08 19.24 25.14
C PHE A 573 32.42 19.32 25.86
N ASP A 574 32.59 18.57 26.94
CA ASP A 574 33.83 18.49 27.74
C ASP A 574 34.68 17.24 27.43
N THR A 575 34.04 16.23 26.84
CA THR A 575 34.55 14.85 26.71
C THR A 575 34.28 14.30 25.31
N GLY A 576 35.04 13.27 24.90
CA GLY A 576 34.79 12.57 23.64
C GLY A 576 33.55 11.68 23.76
N THR A 577 32.56 11.89 22.89
CA THR A 577 31.24 11.26 22.99
C THR A 577 31.09 9.99 22.14
N GLY A 578 30.07 9.19 22.44
CA GLY A 578 29.67 8.01 21.66
C GLY A 578 28.98 8.29 20.32
N LEU A 579 28.93 9.54 19.87
CA LEU A 579 27.99 10.03 18.86
C LEU A 579 28.21 9.37 17.48
N GLU A 580 27.18 8.66 16.98
CA GLU A 580 27.16 8.10 15.62
C GLU A 580 26.33 8.95 14.65
N LEU A 581 25.31 9.67 15.15
CA LEU A 581 24.36 10.43 14.32
C LEU A 581 24.27 11.90 14.76
N LEU A 582 24.55 12.84 13.86
CA LEU A 582 24.45 14.29 14.08
C LEU A 582 23.68 14.99 12.96
N ASP A 583 22.49 15.52 13.28
CA ASP A 583 21.69 16.34 12.36
C ASP A 583 21.80 17.82 12.76
N LEU A 584 22.50 18.60 11.94
CA LEU A 584 22.65 20.07 12.03
C LEU A 584 21.92 20.77 10.86
N SER A 585 21.07 20.06 10.13
CA SER A 585 20.46 20.54 8.89
C SER A 585 19.52 21.74 9.10
N SER A 586 19.27 22.50 8.03
CA SER A 586 18.32 23.62 8.03
C SER A 586 18.56 24.67 9.13
N ASN A 587 19.83 24.95 9.44
CA ASN A 587 20.23 25.98 10.41
C ASN A 587 20.65 27.27 9.67
N ARG A 588 21.63 28.01 10.19
CA ARG A 588 22.19 29.22 9.58
C ARG A 588 23.72 29.20 9.56
N ILE A 589 24.31 28.01 9.63
CA ILE A 589 25.74 27.84 9.94
C ILE A 589 26.60 28.34 8.77
N ASP A 590 27.44 29.35 9.00
CA ASP A 590 28.46 29.81 8.05
C ASP A 590 29.89 29.37 8.44
N ARG A 591 30.10 28.96 9.71
CA ARG A 591 31.41 28.63 10.29
C ARG A 591 31.33 27.45 11.25
N LEU A 592 32.44 26.72 11.38
CA LEU A 592 32.65 25.67 12.39
C LEU A 592 33.94 25.96 13.17
N SER A 593 33.98 25.54 14.43
CA SER A 593 35.25 25.50 15.19
C SER A 593 36.15 24.37 14.64
N PRO A 594 37.49 24.52 14.60
CA PRO A 594 38.40 23.43 14.24
C PRO A 594 38.24 22.17 15.11
N THR A 595 37.67 22.31 16.31
CA THR A 595 37.38 21.22 17.26
C THR A 595 36.03 20.53 17.03
N ALA A 596 35.14 21.10 16.20
CA ALA A 596 33.71 20.74 16.11
C ALA A 596 33.43 19.25 15.89
N PHE A 597 34.29 18.55 15.15
CA PHE A 597 34.18 17.12 14.87
C PHE A 597 35.32 16.28 15.47
N ALA A 598 36.33 16.91 16.09
CA ALA A 598 37.49 16.22 16.66
C ALA A 598 37.14 15.35 17.88
N ILE A 599 36.15 15.79 18.66
CA ILE A 599 35.57 15.07 19.81
C ILE A 599 34.52 14.02 19.41
N HIS A 600 34.18 13.93 18.12
CA HIS A 600 33.10 13.09 17.57
C HIS A 600 33.61 11.97 16.63
N PRO A 601 34.69 11.22 16.95
CA PRO A 601 35.37 10.32 16.00
C PRO A 601 34.55 9.09 15.56
N ARG A 602 33.39 8.84 16.19
CA ARG A 602 32.50 7.72 15.88
C ARG A 602 31.37 8.07 14.90
N LEU A 603 31.25 9.31 14.44
CA LEU A 603 30.17 9.71 13.52
C LEU A 603 30.15 8.84 12.27
N ARG A 604 28.94 8.36 11.94
CA ARG A 604 28.60 7.55 10.77
C ARG A 604 27.67 8.29 9.83
N GLU A 605 26.81 9.15 10.35
CA GLU A 605 25.96 10.04 9.57
C GLU A 605 26.05 11.48 10.08
N LEU A 606 26.35 12.41 9.17
CA LEU A 606 26.44 13.84 9.43
C LEU A 606 25.61 14.60 8.39
N ASP A 607 24.52 15.23 8.82
CA ASP A 607 23.68 16.08 7.99
C ASP A 607 23.96 17.56 8.30
N LEU A 608 24.53 18.26 7.32
CA LEU A 608 24.85 19.68 7.33
C LEU A 608 24.05 20.44 6.24
N SER A 609 23.03 19.79 5.66
CA SER A 609 22.25 20.34 4.55
C SER A 609 21.49 21.63 4.90
N ASP A 610 21.19 22.45 3.89
CA ASP A 610 20.36 23.66 4.01
C ASP A 610 20.88 24.67 5.06
N ASN A 611 22.21 24.86 5.06
CA ASN A 611 22.96 25.81 5.88
C ASN A 611 23.54 26.95 5.00
N ARG A 612 24.59 27.64 5.46
CA ARG A 612 25.15 28.83 4.80
C ARG A 612 26.64 28.69 4.44
N PHE A 613 27.14 27.47 4.31
CA PHE A 613 28.54 27.23 3.93
C PHE A 613 28.82 27.74 2.51
N LEU A 614 29.63 28.79 2.37
CA LEU A 614 30.15 29.29 1.10
C LEU A 614 31.39 28.50 0.63
N HIS A 615 32.15 28.01 1.61
CA HIS A 615 33.29 27.11 1.47
C HIS A 615 33.24 26.15 2.65
N PHE A 616 33.73 24.92 2.48
CA PHE A 616 33.79 23.91 3.54
C PHE A 616 35.17 23.25 3.51
N PRO A 617 36.04 23.48 4.52
CA PRO A 617 37.38 22.93 4.53
C PRO A 617 37.36 21.45 4.94
N SER A 618 37.95 20.61 4.10
CA SER A 618 38.06 19.15 4.30
C SER A 618 38.83 18.75 5.56
N GLU A 619 39.69 19.63 6.07
CA GLU A 619 40.42 19.45 7.34
C GLU A 619 39.49 19.02 8.48
N TYR A 620 38.30 19.63 8.60
CA TYR A 620 37.33 19.32 9.67
C TYR A 620 36.76 17.89 9.57
N LEU A 621 36.83 17.24 8.41
CA LEU A 621 36.36 15.86 8.21
C LEU A 621 37.44 14.81 8.53
N THR A 622 38.71 15.22 8.66
CA THR A 622 39.86 14.32 8.92
C THR A 622 39.68 13.39 10.13
N PRO A 623 39.04 13.80 11.25
CA PRO A 623 38.76 12.91 12.37
C PRO A 623 37.73 11.80 12.07
N LEU A 624 36.88 11.97 11.05
CA LEU A 624 35.63 11.20 10.88
C LEU A 624 35.83 9.91 10.05
N GLN A 625 36.81 9.09 10.45
CA GLN A 625 37.18 7.85 9.76
C GLN A 625 36.07 6.79 9.68
N PHE A 626 35.00 6.95 10.47
CA PHE A 626 33.85 6.05 10.52
C PHE A 626 32.66 6.51 9.66
N LEU A 627 32.72 7.69 9.03
CA LEU A 627 31.61 8.31 8.32
C LEU A 627 31.17 7.47 7.11
N GLU A 628 29.90 7.06 7.09
CA GLU A 628 29.27 6.31 5.99
C GLU A 628 28.40 7.23 5.11
N ARG A 629 27.82 8.30 5.67
CA ARG A 629 27.00 9.30 4.98
C ARG A 629 27.37 10.73 5.35
N LEU A 630 27.47 11.60 4.35
CA LEU A 630 27.66 13.05 4.49
C LEU A 630 26.69 13.79 3.58
N ASP A 631 25.85 14.66 4.16
CA ASP A 631 25.00 15.58 3.39
C ASP A 631 25.43 17.03 3.60
N LEU A 632 25.79 17.68 2.49
CA LEU A 632 26.18 19.09 2.39
C LEU A 632 25.29 19.84 1.38
N SER A 633 24.15 19.26 0.99
CA SER A 633 23.24 19.83 -0.01
C SER A 633 22.62 21.17 0.43
N ARG A 634 22.07 21.93 -0.53
CA ARG A 634 21.37 23.21 -0.29
C ARG A 634 22.20 24.28 0.44
N ASN A 635 23.53 24.20 0.35
CA ASN A 635 24.46 25.20 0.86
C ASN A 635 24.88 26.17 -0.26
N GLY A 636 25.83 27.07 0.02
CA GLY A 636 26.37 28.04 -0.94
C GLY A 636 27.74 27.65 -1.53
N LEU A 637 28.12 26.36 -1.48
CA LEU A 637 29.46 25.89 -1.83
C LEU A 637 29.78 26.19 -3.29
N LYS A 638 30.92 26.85 -3.55
CA LYS A 638 31.32 27.24 -4.91
C LYS A 638 32.29 26.29 -5.62
N ARG A 639 33.05 25.51 -4.86
CA ARG A 639 34.09 24.61 -5.38
C ARG A 639 34.25 23.39 -4.47
N VAL A 640 34.76 22.31 -5.04
CA VAL A 640 35.25 21.15 -4.30
C VAL A 640 36.74 21.00 -4.59
N GLY A 641 37.57 21.12 -3.56
CA GLY A 641 39.02 21.12 -3.68
C GLY A 641 39.65 19.72 -3.81
N GLU A 642 40.92 19.66 -4.19
CA GLU A 642 41.68 18.40 -4.23
C GLU A 642 41.66 17.64 -2.88
N PHE A 643 41.63 16.31 -2.95
CA PHE A 643 41.66 15.38 -1.82
C PHE A 643 40.56 15.58 -0.75
N ALA A 644 39.51 16.36 -1.03
CA ALA A 644 38.54 16.84 -0.04
C ALA A 644 37.84 15.75 0.79
N PHE A 645 37.67 14.55 0.22
CA PHE A 645 37.04 13.41 0.91
C PHE A 645 37.99 12.21 1.12
N SER A 646 39.29 12.38 0.79
CA SER A 646 40.29 11.30 0.71
C SER A 646 40.55 10.52 2.00
N GLN A 647 40.24 11.11 3.16
CA GLN A 647 40.42 10.51 4.48
C GLN A 647 39.19 9.71 4.95
N LEU A 648 38.04 9.87 4.28
CA LEU A 648 36.77 9.24 4.66
C LEU A 648 36.65 7.83 4.10
N GLY A 649 37.54 6.93 4.51
CA GLY A 649 37.69 5.56 4.00
C GLY A 649 36.48 4.63 4.17
N ARG A 650 35.35 5.10 4.71
CA ARG A 650 34.08 4.37 4.81
C ARG A 650 32.89 5.04 4.10
N LEU A 651 33.07 6.22 3.52
CA LEU A 651 31.99 7.02 2.95
C LEU A 651 31.34 6.29 1.77
N ARG A 652 30.03 6.05 1.85
CA ARG A 652 29.22 5.39 0.80
C ARG A 652 28.29 6.36 0.09
N THR A 653 27.82 7.39 0.79
CA THR A 653 26.86 8.37 0.26
C THR A 653 27.40 9.78 0.52
N LEU A 654 27.58 10.54 -0.55
CA LEU A 654 27.96 11.95 -0.51
C LEU A 654 26.96 12.78 -1.30
N ASN A 655 26.26 13.68 -0.60
CA ASN A 655 25.30 14.60 -1.21
C ASN A 655 25.84 16.04 -1.20
N LEU A 656 25.99 16.60 -2.40
CA LEU A 656 26.40 17.99 -2.66
C LEU A 656 25.35 18.73 -3.51
N ALA A 657 24.14 18.19 -3.62
CA ALA A 657 23.04 18.72 -4.42
C ALA A 657 22.67 20.18 -4.10
N ALA A 658 22.15 20.91 -5.10
CA ALA A 658 21.60 22.26 -4.96
C ALA A 658 22.55 23.26 -4.27
N ASN A 659 23.86 23.12 -4.51
CA ASN A 659 24.88 24.09 -4.15
C ASN A 659 25.17 25.04 -5.33
N TRP A 660 26.21 25.87 -5.24
CA TRP A 660 26.66 26.78 -6.30
C TRP A 660 27.99 26.32 -6.92
N ILE A 661 28.24 25.01 -7.00
CA ILE A 661 29.56 24.48 -7.39
C ILE A 661 29.80 24.78 -8.87
N GLU A 662 30.77 25.64 -9.16
CA GLU A 662 31.19 26.01 -10.53
C GLU A 662 32.28 25.06 -11.06
N SER A 663 33.13 24.54 -10.17
CA SER A 663 34.27 23.67 -10.51
C SER A 663 34.59 22.65 -9.43
N VAL A 664 34.92 21.43 -9.84
CA VAL A 664 35.48 20.35 -9.00
C VAL A 664 36.91 20.09 -9.46
N GLU A 665 37.87 20.09 -8.53
CA GLU A 665 39.30 20.00 -8.85
C GLU A 665 39.75 18.58 -9.26
N GLU A 666 40.96 18.45 -9.81
CA GLU A 666 41.39 17.24 -10.54
C GLU A 666 41.48 15.98 -9.65
N LEU A 667 41.76 16.12 -8.35
CA LEU A 667 41.88 14.99 -7.41
C LEU A 667 40.87 15.05 -6.26
N ALA A 668 39.73 15.72 -6.45
CA ALA A 668 38.72 15.95 -5.40
C ALA A 668 38.22 14.68 -4.69
N PHE A 669 37.98 13.59 -5.45
CA PHE A 669 37.48 12.32 -4.92
C PHE A 669 38.55 11.24 -4.74
N HIS A 670 39.84 11.59 -4.89
CA HIS A 670 40.95 10.65 -4.78
C HIS A 670 40.90 9.86 -3.45
N ASN A 671 41.17 8.54 -3.52
CA ASN A 671 41.05 7.57 -2.42
C ASN A 671 39.63 7.29 -1.86
N SER A 672 38.55 7.85 -2.44
CA SER A 672 37.15 7.64 -1.97
C SER A 672 36.56 6.27 -2.37
N THR A 673 37.31 5.18 -2.14
CA THR A 673 37.08 3.84 -2.72
C THR A 673 35.79 3.13 -2.31
N GLN A 674 35.09 3.63 -1.28
CA GLN A 674 33.83 3.06 -0.78
C GLN A 674 32.58 3.80 -1.28
N LEU A 675 32.73 4.92 -1.99
CA LEU A 675 31.62 5.75 -2.41
C LEU A 675 30.77 5.02 -3.47
N GLN A 676 29.48 4.83 -3.18
CA GLN A 676 28.50 4.16 -4.03
C GLN A 676 27.54 5.16 -4.68
N LEU A 677 27.19 6.24 -3.98
CA LEU A 677 26.30 7.30 -4.45
C LEU A 677 27.00 8.66 -4.31
N LEU A 678 27.16 9.36 -5.44
CA LEU A 678 27.60 10.74 -5.51
C LEU A 678 26.50 11.59 -6.16
N ASP A 679 25.96 12.54 -5.40
CA ASP A 679 24.98 13.51 -5.89
C ASP A 679 25.62 14.91 -5.99
N LEU A 680 25.70 15.43 -7.22
CA LEU A 680 26.19 16.77 -7.59
C LEU A 680 25.09 17.57 -8.31
N SER A 681 23.82 17.18 -8.18
CA SER A 681 22.68 17.76 -8.88
C SER A 681 22.46 19.26 -8.60
N GLY A 682 21.83 19.98 -9.53
CA GLY A 682 21.36 21.36 -9.33
C GLY A 682 22.48 22.37 -9.06
N ASN A 683 23.68 22.13 -9.59
CA ASN A 683 24.89 22.93 -9.36
C ASN A 683 25.25 23.79 -10.60
N GLY A 684 26.38 24.50 -10.55
CA GLY A 684 26.87 25.37 -11.62
C GLY A 684 27.86 24.72 -12.59
N ILE A 685 28.10 23.41 -12.52
CA ILE A 685 29.28 22.77 -13.11
C ILE A 685 29.22 22.80 -14.64
N GLU A 686 30.23 23.43 -15.27
CA GLU A 686 30.32 23.55 -16.75
C GLU A 686 31.16 22.42 -17.37
N GLY A 687 32.04 21.77 -16.60
CA GLY A 687 32.84 20.61 -17.01
C GLY A 687 33.66 20.00 -15.85
N PHE A 688 34.42 18.94 -16.14
CA PHE A 688 35.28 18.21 -15.20
C PHE A 688 36.70 18.04 -15.76
N SER A 689 37.67 17.72 -14.90
CA SER A 689 39.00 17.23 -15.34
C SER A 689 38.99 15.72 -15.55
N GLU A 690 39.93 15.20 -16.34
CA GLU A 690 40.06 13.76 -16.65
C GLU A 690 40.16 12.87 -15.41
N ARG A 691 40.81 13.34 -14.34
CA ARG A 691 41.04 12.55 -13.12
C ARG A 691 40.07 12.83 -11.98
N THR A 692 39.09 13.73 -12.14
CA THR A 692 38.20 14.14 -11.03
C THR A 692 37.54 12.95 -10.32
N MET A 693 37.18 11.90 -11.07
CA MET A 693 36.54 10.67 -10.56
C MET A 693 37.55 9.55 -10.18
N GLU A 694 38.85 9.83 -10.15
CA GLU A 694 39.89 8.85 -9.80
C GLU A 694 39.73 8.36 -8.36
N GLY A 695 39.72 7.03 -8.17
CA GLY A 695 39.55 6.41 -6.86
C GLY A 695 38.10 6.03 -6.51
N LEU A 696 37.11 6.39 -7.33
CA LEU A 696 35.70 6.03 -7.15
C LEU A 696 35.40 4.57 -7.59
N LEU A 697 36.14 3.62 -7.01
CA LEU A 697 36.17 2.21 -7.40
C LEU A 697 34.86 1.42 -7.15
N ARG A 698 33.88 2.02 -6.46
CA ARG A 698 32.58 1.40 -6.09
C ARG A 698 31.36 2.25 -6.47
N LEU A 699 31.54 3.28 -7.29
CA LEU A 699 30.46 4.23 -7.64
C LEU A 699 29.39 3.55 -8.50
N GLU A 700 28.25 3.21 -7.88
CA GLU A 700 27.11 2.59 -8.54
C GLU A 700 26.19 3.64 -9.18
N HIS A 701 26.00 4.81 -8.53
CA HIS A 701 25.05 5.84 -8.92
C HIS A 701 25.70 7.24 -8.91
N LEU A 702 25.61 7.94 -10.04
CA LEU A 702 26.12 9.30 -10.22
C LEU A 702 25.01 10.23 -10.70
N ASP A 703 24.73 11.26 -9.93
CA ASP A 703 23.75 12.30 -10.28
C ASP A 703 24.44 13.63 -10.61
N LEU A 704 24.21 14.08 -11.85
CA LEU A 704 24.71 15.33 -12.42
C LEU A 704 23.56 16.18 -13.01
N ARG A 705 22.29 15.90 -12.65
CA ARG A 705 21.14 16.63 -13.21
C ARG A 705 21.22 18.14 -12.95
N ASP A 706 20.55 18.93 -13.78
CA ASP A 706 20.37 20.39 -13.62
C ASP A 706 21.70 21.17 -13.43
N ASN A 707 22.75 20.72 -14.10
CA ASN A 707 24.05 21.40 -14.18
C ASN A 707 24.21 22.15 -15.53
N ARG A 708 25.44 22.57 -15.87
CA ARG A 708 25.73 23.37 -17.08
C ARG A 708 26.60 22.62 -18.11
N LEU A 709 26.80 21.31 -17.93
CA LEU A 709 27.74 20.50 -18.70
C LEU A 709 27.46 20.56 -20.20
N SER A 710 28.46 20.93 -21.00
CA SER A 710 28.40 20.86 -22.47
C SER A 710 28.93 19.54 -23.03
N SER A 711 29.80 18.87 -22.28
CA SER A 711 30.54 17.66 -22.63
C SER A 711 31.15 17.05 -21.35
N LEU A 712 31.65 15.81 -21.43
CA LEU A 712 32.50 15.19 -20.38
C LEU A 712 33.89 14.86 -20.97
N PRO A 713 34.96 14.76 -20.15
CA PRO A 713 36.29 14.34 -20.62
C PRO A 713 36.30 12.90 -21.12
N GLU A 714 37.17 12.56 -22.08
CA GLU A 714 37.13 11.23 -22.72
C GLU A 714 37.51 10.09 -21.76
N THR A 715 38.36 10.32 -20.76
CA THR A 715 38.94 9.30 -19.85
C THR A 715 38.26 9.22 -18.47
N ILE A 716 37.21 10.01 -18.19
CA ILE A 716 36.67 10.19 -16.83
C ILE A 716 36.08 8.92 -16.18
N PHE A 717 35.68 7.91 -16.98
CA PHE A 717 35.13 6.63 -16.51
C PHE A 717 36.05 5.42 -16.81
N GLU A 718 37.34 5.65 -17.07
CA GLU A 718 38.35 4.61 -17.30
C GLU A 718 38.40 3.57 -16.14
N PRO A 719 38.62 2.25 -16.36
CA PRO A 719 38.50 1.23 -15.31
C PRO A 719 39.55 1.32 -14.20
N SER A 720 40.64 2.04 -14.47
CA SER A 720 41.67 2.44 -13.51
C SER A 720 41.14 3.46 -12.47
N ARG A 721 40.06 4.17 -12.81
CA ARG A 721 39.43 5.25 -12.03
C ARG A 721 38.11 4.79 -11.40
N VAL A 722 37.22 4.23 -12.21
CA VAL A 722 35.84 3.86 -11.86
C VAL A 722 35.50 2.49 -12.44
N ARG A 723 35.12 1.51 -11.60
CA ARG A 723 34.97 0.12 -12.05
C ARG A 723 33.65 -0.20 -12.76
N SER A 724 32.53 0.32 -12.26
CA SER A 724 31.19 -0.12 -12.70
C SER A 724 30.09 0.84 -12.23
N VAL A 725 29.73 1.82 -13.06
CA VAL A 725 28.59 2.71 -12.79
C VAL A 725 27.32 2.09 -13.40
N GLU A 726 26.29 1.90 -12.58
CA GLU A 726 25.01 1.32 -13.03
C GLU A 726 24.00 2.36 -13.53
N SER A 727 24.06 3.57 -12.97
CA SER A 727 23.05 4.61 -13.14
C SER A 727 23.72 5.98 -13.25
N ILE A 728 23.50 6.67 -14.36
CA ILE A 728 23.99 8.03 -14.61
C ILE A 728 22.81 8.94 -14.96
N ASP A 729 22.62 10.02 -14.21
CA ASP A 729 21.68 11.09 -14.55
C ASP A 729 22.42 12.35 -14.99
N LEU A 730 22.20 12.75 -16.24
CA LEU A 730 22.76 13.94 -16.91
C LEU A 730 21.65 14.89 -17.38
N SER A 731 20.42 14.76 -16.83
CA SER A 731 19.29 15.58 -17.26
C SER A 731 19.47 17.09 -16.98
N GLY A 732 18.73 17.95 -17.67
CA GLY A 732 18.75 19.41 -17.47
C GLY A 732 20.03 20.14 -17.89
N ASN A 733 21.01 19.44 -18.46
CA ASN A 733 22.32 19.98 -18.83
C ASN A 733 22.33 20.68 -20.22
N ARG A 734 23.52 20.97 -20.77
CA ARG A 734 23.73 21.69 -22.04
C ARG A 734 24.35 20.81 -23.14
N LEU A 735 24.30 19.49 -22.99
CA LEU A 735 24.91 18.52 -23.92
C LEU A 735 24.31 18.64 -25.32
N ASN A 736 25.14 18.79 -26.36
CA ASN A 736 24.71 18.81 -27.77
C ASN A 736 24.85 17.42 -28.44
N GLU A 737 25.75 16.58 -27.92
CA GLU A 737 25.98 15.18 -28.29
C GLU A 737 26.00 14.32 -27.02
N ILE A 738 25.78 13.00 -27.14
CA ILE A 738 25.94 12.11 -25.99
C ILE A 738 27.44 11.97 -25.68
N PRO A 739 27.91 12.16 -24.43
CA PRO A 739 29.33 12.09 -24.06
C PRO A 739 29.86 10.65 -24.04
N MET A 740 29.76 9.96 -25.18
CA MET A 740 29.98 8.53 -25.25
C MET A 740 31.44 8.13 -25.35
N LYS A 741 32.36 9.01 -25.75
CA LYS A 741 33.80 8.74 -25.61
C LYS A 741 34.15 8.55 -24.13
N SER A 742 33.63 9.44 -23.28
CA SER A 742 33.71 9.36 -21.82
C SER A 742 33.18 8.04 -21.29
N LEU A 743 32.00 7.62 -21.74
CA LEU A 743 31.37 6.35 -21.35
C LEU A 743 32.07 5.12 -21.97
N GLN A 744 32.78 5.28 -23.09
CA GLN A 744 33.54 4.23 -23.78
C GLN A 744 35.01 4.12 -23.32
N SER A 745 35.52 4.97 -22.43
CA SER A 745 36.89 4.78 -21.89
C SER A 745 37.01 3.60 -20.92
N GLN A 746 35.91 2.88 -20.64
CA GLN A 746 35.81 1.68 -19.80
C GLN A 746 36.63 0.45 -20.29
N ALA A 747 37.64 0.60 -21.16
CA ALA A 747 38.58 -0.47 -21.51
C ALA A 747 40.01 0.02 -21.73
N GLY A 748 40.94 -0.50 -20.91
CA GLY A 748 42.36 -0.41 -21.20
C GLY A 748 42.78 -1.42 -22.28
N SER A 749 43.27 -0.92 -23.42
CA SER A 749 44.12 -1.63 -24.41
C SER A 749 43.65 -2.97 -25.00
N LEU A 750 42.42 -3.44 -24.77
CA LEU A 750 41.87 -4.66 -25.35
C LEU A 750 40.74 -4.35 -26.33
N SER A 751 40.77 -4.99 -27.51
CA SER A 751 39.96 -4.64 -28.68
C SER A 751 38.48 -5.08 -28.64
N ARG A 752 37.91 -5.22 -27.44
CA ARG A 752 36.48 -5.42 -27.20
C ARG A 752 36.01 -4.53 -26.04
N LEU A 753 35.53 -3.34 -26.39
CA LEU A 753 34.76 -2.49 -25.49
C LEU A 753 33.32 -3.01 -25.38
N GLU A 754 32.90 -3.23 -24.14
CA GLU A 754 31.52 -3.23 -23.68
C GLU A 754 31.44 -2.20 -22.54
N THR A 755 30.27 -1.64 -22.26
CA THR A 755 30.00 -0.88 -21.03
C THR A 755 28.97 -1.67 -20.20
N PRO A 756 29.33 -2.87 -19.70
CA PRO A 756 28.36 -3.93 -19.34
C PRO A 756 27.60 -3.64 -18.05
N PHE A 757 27.96 -2.59 -17.30
CA PHE A 757 27.37 -2.27 -16.01
C PHE A 757 26.28 -1.21 -16.09
N LEU A 758 26.27 -0.35 -17.11
CA LEU A 758 25.35 0.77 -17.23
C LEU A 758 23.94 0.29 -17.61
N LYS A 759 23.03 0.27 -16.63
CA LYS A 759 21.63 -0.16 -16.78
C LYS A 759 20.67 1.00 -17.02
N ARG A 760 20.99 2.20 -16.52
CA ARG A 760 20.13 3.39 -16.61
C ARG A 760 20.92 4.63 -17.03
N LEU A 761 20.45 5.31 -18.07
CA LEU A 761 21.01 6.56 -18.56
C LEU A 761 19.90 7.59 -18.79
N ASN A 762 19.95 8.71 -18.06
CA ASN A 762 19.04 9.83 -18.24
C ASN A 762 19.78 11.01 -18.88
N LEU A 763 19.28 11.49 -20.03
CA LEU A 763 19.81 12.60 -20.82
C LEU A 763 18.72 13.66 -21.10
N SER A 764 17.59 13.65 -20.38
CA SER A 764 16.46 14.52 -20.68
C SER A 764 16.76 16.02 -20.52
N GLY A 765 16.06 16.87 -21.26
CA GLY A 765 16.16 18.33 -21.15
C GLY A 765 17.48 18.94 -21.66
N ASN A 766 18.32 18.15 -22.32
CA ASN A 766 19.56 18.59 -22.95
C ASN A 766 19.30 19.26 -24.32
N ARG A 767 20.33 19.37 -25.17
CA ARG A 767 20.28 20.03 -26.48
C ARG A 767 20.58 19.07 -27.64
N LEU A 768 20.49 17.75 -27.40
CA LEU A 768 20.89 16.70 -28.35
C LEU A 768 20.15 16.86 -29.69
N THR A 769 20.92 16.94 -30.78
CA THR A 769 20.40 16.98 -32.16
C THR A 769 20.42 15.62 -32.86
N GLU A 770 21.26 14.69 -32.39
CA GLU A 770 21.36 13.31 -32.87
C GLU A 770 21.88 12.38 -31.76
N LEU A 771 21.73 11.05 -31.91
CA LEU A 771 22.25 10.06 -30.96
C LEU A 771 23.47 9.26 -31.47
N GLY A 772 23.77 9.32 -32.78
CA GLY A 772 24.96 8.74 -33.41
C GLY A 772 24.97 7.21 -33.57
N SER A 773 24.87 6.73 -34.82
CA SER A 773 24.65 5.31 -35.16
C SER A 773 25.72 4.32 -34.70
N SER A 774 26.99 4.71 -34.68
CA SER A 774 28.10 3.85 -34.25
C SER A 774 28.27 3.78 -32.73
N ILE A 775 27.55 4.61 -31.98
CA ILE A 775 28.02 5.08 -30.67
C ILE A 775 27.44 4.24 -29.52
N LEU A 776 26.16 3.91 -29.56
CA LEU A 776 25.49 3.09 -28.51
C LEU A 776 25.76 1.58 -28.63
N GLN A 777 26.48 1.13 -29.67
CA GLN A 777 26.71 -0.28 -30.05
C GLN A 777 27.44 -1.18 -29.02
N ARG A 778 27.79 -0.62 -27.86
CA ARG A 778 28.58 -1.28 -26.82
C ARG A 778 27.92 -1.21 -25.43
N ALA A 779 26.78 -0.53 -25.32
CA ALA A 779 25.96 -0.44 -24.10
C ALA A 779 24.93 -1.57 -24.01
N THR A 780 25.39 -2.81 -24.17
CA THR A 780 24.56 -4.02 -24.36
C THR A 780 23.57 -4.30 -23.23
N MET A 781 23.85 -3.80 -22.02
CA MET A 781 23.09 -4.03 -20.78
C MET A 781 22.18 -2.84 -20.37
N LEU A 782 22.04 -1.82 -21.22
CA LEU A 782 21.21 -0.65 -20.95
C LEU A 782 19.72 -1.01 -20.97
N GLU A 783 19.05 -1.02 -19.81
CA GLU A 783 17.62 -1.33 -19.69
C GLU A 783 16.71 -0.09 -19.85
N THR A 784 17.19 1.09 -19.44
CA THR A 784 16.42 2.35 -19.44
C THR A 784 17.22 3.48 -20.07
N LEU A 785 16.62 4.15 -21.06
CA LEU A 785 17.16 5.34 -21.71
C LEU A 785 16.10 6.46 -21.77
N ASP A 786 16.36 7.59 -21.14
CA ASP A 786 15.56 8.82 -21.30
C ASP A 786 16.34 9.84 -22.14
N VAL A 787 15.79 10.22 -23.29
CA VAL A 787 16.32 11.30 -24.17
C VAL A 787 15.25 12.37 -24.43
N SER A 788 14.26 12.50 -23.54
CA SER A 788 13.16 13.43 -23.68
C SER A 788 13.58 14.91 -23.62
N ARG A 789 12.71 15.81 -24.08
CA ARG A 789 12.88 17.28 -24.05
C ARG A 789 14.16 17.80 -24.74
N ASN A 790 14.71 17.01 -25.67
CA ASN A 790 15.88 17.34 -26.48
C ASN A 790 15.48 18.02 -27.81
N ARG A 791 16.37 18.02 -28.81
CA ARG A 791 16.22 18.75 -30.08
C ARG A 791 16.27 17.85 -31.32
N LEU A 792 16.00 16.54 -31.16
CA LEU A 792 16.04 15.57 -32.25
C LEU A 792 15.04 15.98 -33.37
N PRO A 793 15.50 16.20 -34.62
CA PRO A 793 14.68 16.71 -35.74
C PRO A 793 13.94 15.58 -36.50
N ASP A 794 14.43 14.36 -36.35
CA ASP A 794 13.81 13.10 -36.69
C ASP A 794 14.34 12.02 -35.72
N PHE A 795 13.79 10.82 -35.82
CA PHE A 795 14.29 9.66 -35.06
C PHE A 795 15.07 8.67 -35.94
N ALA A 796 15.11 8.84 -37.26
CA ALA A 796 15.83 7.95 -38.18
C ALA A 796 17.34 7.93 -37.88
N GLY A 797 17.94 9.11 -37.63
CA GLY A 797 19.34 9.21 -37.19
C GLY A 797 19.61 8.67 -35.79
N ALA A 798 18.58 8.56 -34.95
CA ALA A 798 18.67 8.01 -33.59
C ALA A 798 18.60 6.47 -33.58
N ILE A 799 17.79 5.86 -34.45
CA ILE A 799 17.50 4.43 -34.37
C ILE A 799 18.61 3.53 -34.86
N ALA A 800 19.45 3.96 -35.81
CA ALA A 800 20.68 3.24 -36.13
C ALA A 800 21.64 3.10 -34.90
N ALA A 801 21.46 3.90 -33.85
CA ALA A 801 22.12 3.71 -32.55
C ALA A 801 21.30 2.75 -31.64
N LEU A 802 19.98 2.92 -31.56
CA LEU A 802 19.10 2.10 -30.72
C LEU A 802 18.97 0.63 -31.19
N GLU A 803 19.17 0.33 -32.48
CA GLU A 803 19.19 -1.03 -33.06
C GLU A 803 20.15 -2.00 -32.34
N SER A 804 21.11 -1.46 -31.61
CA SER A 804 22.23 -2.17 -30.99
C SER A 804 22.10 -2.38 -29.46
N LEU A 805 20.93 -2.06 -28.88
CA LEU A 805 20.64 -2.16 -27.45
C LEU A 805 19.68 -3.33 -27.14
N PRO A 806 20.17 -4.59 -27.04
CA PRO A 806 19.30 -5.77 -26.91
C PRO A 806 18.53 -5.83 -25.57
N ALA A 807 19.08 -5.23 -24.51
CA ALA A 807 18.48 -5.21 -23.18
C ALA A 807 17.43 -4.11 -22.96
N LEU A 808 17.22 -3.19 -23.91
CA LEU A 808 16.41 -1.99 -23.70
C LEU A 808 14.93 -2.33 -23.46
N ARG A 809 14.42 -1.90 -22.30
CA ARG A 809 13.05 -2.17 -21.80
C ARG A 809 12.22 -0.89 -21.69
N SER A 810 12.85 0.25 -21.40
CA SER A 810 12.19 1.54 -21.23
C SER A 810 12.87 2.63 -22.05
N LEU A 811 12.09 3.40 -22.81
CA LEU A 811 12.55 4.47 -23.68
C LEU A 811 11.59 5.68 -23.62
N ASP A 812 12.12 6.86 -23.31
CA ASP A 812 11.38 8.13 -23.47
C ASP A 812 12.00 9.00 -24.58
N LEU A 813 11.15 9.36 -25.55
CA LEU A 813 11.44 10.21 -26.72
C LEU A 813 10.68 11.54 -26.68
N SER A 814 9.89 11.81 -25.63
CA SER A 814 8.94 12.92 -25.51
C SER A 814 9.60 14.29 -25.65
N GLY A 815 8.85 15.34 -25.98
CA GLY A 815 9.37 16.72 -26.03
C GLY A 815 10.36 17.04 -27.16
N ASN A 816 10.72 16.05 -27.99
CA ASN A 816 11.57 16.21 -29.17
C ASN A 816 10.79 16.79 -30.36
N ARG A 817 11.45 17.01 -31.52
CA ARG A 817 10.88 17.74 -32.67
C ARG A 817 10.87 16.94 -34.00
N PRO A 818 10.48 15.66 -34.02
CA PRO A 818 10.36 14.90 -35.25
C PRO A 818 9.24 15.48 -36.13
N ARG A 819 9.48 15.64 -37.43
CA ARG A 819 8.43 16.07 -38.38
C ARG A 819 7.43 14.96 -38.71
N THR A 820 7.90 13.72 -38.79
CA THR A 820 7.10 12.53 -39.17
C THR A 820 7.62 11.27 -38.50
N ILE A 821 6.75 10.28 -38.26
CA ILE A 821 7.09 8.97 -37.72
C ILE A 821 6.58 7.89 -38.70
N ASN A 822 7.45 6.98 -39.16
CA ASN A 822 7.19 6.03 -40.25
C ASN A 822 7.63 4.59 -39.97
N GLU A 823 7.02 3.61 -40.63
CA GLU A 823 7.30 2.18 -40.41
C GLU A 823 8.77 1.83 -40.74
N SER A 824 9.16 2.00 -42.01
CA SER A 824 10.40 1.42 -42.59
C SER A 824 11.72 2.06 -42.15
N VAL A 825 11.72 2.87 -41.09
CA VAL A 825 12.91 3.60 -40.61
C VAL A 825 12.94 3.73 -39.08
N THR A 826 11.82 3.53 -38.37
CA THR A 826 11.73 3.96 -36.96
C THR A 826 11.93 2.84 -35.94
N PHE A 827 11.28 1.67 -36.01
CA PHE A 827 11.25 0.79 -34.82
C PHE A 827 11.46 -0.73 -35.04
N ASP A 828 11.78 -1.18 -36.26
CA ASP A 828 11.74 -2.60 -36.67
C ASP A 828 12.58 -3.60 -35.85
N ARG A 829 13.52 -3.14 -35.00
CA ARG A 829 14.36 -4.01 -34.15
C ARG A 829 14.18 -3.85 -32.63
N LEU A 830 13.37 -2.90 -32.15
CA LEU A 830 13.18 -2.67 -30.70
C LEU A 830 12.14 -3.62 -30.07
N THR A 831 12.25 -4.91 -30.37
CA THR A 831 11.28 -5.94 -29.96
C THR A 831 11.35 -6.30 -28.47
N SER A 832 12.43 -5.94 -27.77
CA SER A 832 12.57 -6.09 -26.31
C SER A 832 11.77 -5.07 -25.49
N LEU A 833 11.34 -3.96 -26.11
CA LEU A 833 10.81 -2.79 -25.41
C LEU A 833 9.47 -3.08 -24.72
N ARG A 834 9.33 -2.60 -23.47
CA ARG A 834 8.16 -2.78 -22.60
C ARG A 834 7.45 -1.46 -22.28
N PHE A 835 8.18 -0.35 -22.21
CA PHE A 835 7.66 0.97 -21.91
C PHE A 835 8.15 1.96 -22.97
N LEU A 836 7.22 2.71 -23.58
CA LEU A 836 7.52 3.75 -24.55
C LEU A 836 6.72 5.02 -24.22
N GLU A 837 7.42 6.12 -24.02
CA GLU A 837 6.84 7.46 -23.89
C GLU A 837 7.31 8.33 -25.07
N ILE A 838 6.36 8.95 -25.76
CA ILE A 838 6.58 9.64 -27.05
C ILE A 838 5.63 10.85 -27.19
N SER A 839 5.40 11.55 -26.08
CA SER A 839 4.40 12.61 -25.94
C SER A 839 5.00 14.02 -26.13
N HIS A 840 4.16 15.05 -26.24
CA HIS A 840 4.55 16.46 -26.43
C HIS A 840 5.48 16.70 -27.64
N LEU A 841 5.10 16.28 -28.85
CA LEU A 841 5.91 16.46 -30.07
C LEU A 841 5.37 17.63 -30.93
N PRO A 842 5.81 18.88 -30.72
CA PRO A 842 5.17 20.07 -31.29
C PRO A 842 5.33 20.24 -32.81
N ASP A 843 6.31 19.56 -33.41
CA ASP A 843 6.62 19.64 -34.84
C ASP A 843 6.09 18.44 -35.65
N CYS A 844 5.46 17.45 -35.00
CA CYS A 844 4.98 16.24 -35.65
C CYS A 844 3.71 16.50 -36.48
N THR A 845 3.77 16.21 -37.78
CA THR A 845 2.68 16.44 -38.75
C THR A 845 2.03 15.15 -39.26
N ARG A 846 2.73 14.01 -39.18
CA ARG A 846 2.27 12.72 -39.72
C ARG A 846 2.87 11.55 -38.95
N ILE A 847 2.01 10.66 -38.45
CA ILE A 847 2.38 9.35 -37.89
C ILE A 847 1.77 8.27 -38.77
N GLU A 848 2.57 7.29 -39.20
CA GLU A 848 2.08 6.18 -40.01
C GLU A 848 1.41 5.10 -39.17
N ARG A 849 0.30 4.56 -39.68
CA ARG A 849 -0.51 3.53 -39.02
C ARG A 849 0.26 2.27 -38.57
N ASN A 850 1.34 1.93 -39.26
CA ASN A 850 2.16 0.76 -38.96
C ASN A 850 3.39 1.09 -38.10
N ALA A 851 3.67 2.35 -37.76
CA ALA A 851 4.94 2.76 -37.15
C ALA A 851 5.29 2.02 -35.86
N PHE A 852 4.28 1.62 -35.08
CA PHE A 852 4.43 0.94 -33.79
C PHE A 852 4.30 -0.60 -33.86
N LYS A 853 4.05 -1.15 -35.06
CA LYS A 853 3.90 -2.60 -35.32
C LYS A 853 5.04 -3.49 -34.77
N PRO A 854 6.32 -3.06 -34.69
CA PRO A 854 7.39 -3.87 -34.10
C PRO A 854 7.25 -4.14 -32.60
N PHE A 855 6.51 -3.32 -31.86
CA PHE A 855 6.44 -3.36 -30.40
C PHE A 855 5.48 -4.43 -29.84
N ALA A 856 5.57 -5.67 -30.32
CA ALA A 856 4.71 -6.77 -29.89
C ALA A 856 4.83 -7.17 -28.40
N ASN A 857 5.87 -6.68 -27.70
CA ASN A 857 6.10 -6.90 -26.27
C ASN A 857 5.75 -5.71 -25.36
N LEU A 858 5.22 -4.62 -25.92
CA LEU A 858 4.93 -3.40 -25.18
C LEU A 858 3.85 -3.63 -24.11
N ARG A 859 4.10 -3.08 -22.93
CA ARG A 859 3.18 -3.05 -21.77
C ARG A 859 2.64 -1.64 -21.52
N SER A 860 3.43 -0.60 -21.77
CA SER A 860 3.00 0.80 -21.62
C SER A 860 3.30 1.64 -22.86
N LEU A 861 2.31 2.42 -23.30
CA LEU A 861 2.44 3.42 -24.35
C LEU A 861 1.85 4.76 -23.88
N SER A 862 2.67 5.81 -23.86
CA SER A 862 2.24 7.22 -23.70
C SER A 862 2.50 7.97 -25.01
N ALA A 863 1.43 8.43 -25.67
CA ALA A 863 1.47 9.01 -27.01
C ALA A 863 0.43 10.13 -27.21
N HIS A 864 0.70 11.31 -26.66
CA HIS A 864 -0.22 12.45 -26.69
C HIS A 864 0.46 13.83 -26.89
N ASP A 865 -0.36 14.89 -27.03
CA ASP A 865 0.02 16.30 -27.24
C ASP A 865 0.80 16.55 -28.55
N TYR A 866 0.13 16.29 -29.68
CA TYR A 866 0.63 16.49 -31.04
C TYR A 866 -0.10 17.65 -31.76
N PRO A 867 0.24 18.93 -31.50
CA PRO A 867 -0.56 20.07 -31.95
C PRO A 867 -0.63 20.27 -33.46
N LYS A 868 0.33 19.73 -34.25
CA LYS A 868 0.35 19.81 -35.72
C LYS A 868 -0.15 18.54 -36.42
N LEU A 869 -0.49 17.49 -35.68
CA LEU A 869 -0.96 16.22 -36.23
C LEU A 869 -2.45 16.31 -36.57
N GLY A 870 -2.78 16.27 -37.86
CA GLY A 870 -4.16 16.45 -38.33
C GLY A 870 -5.08 15.24 -38.13
N TYR A 871 -4.51 14.03 -38.12
CA TYR A 871 -5.18 12.72 -38.05
C TYR A 871 -4.23 11.69 -37.41
N PHE A 872 -4.76 10.68 -36.71
CA PHE A 872 -3.97 9.71 -35.95
C PHE A 872 -4.66 8.33 -35.98
N ASP A 873 -4.06 7.34 -36.66
CA ASP A 873 -4.67 6.01 -36.88
C ASP A 873 -4.49 5.09 -35.67
N ILE A 874 -5.31 5.31 -34.63
CA ILE A 874 -5.31 4.54 -33.39
C ILE A 874 -5.54 3.04 -33.65
N GLN A 875 -6.43 2.69 -34.58
CA GLN A 875 -6.75 1.29 -34.90
C GLN A 875 -5.56 0.57 -35.53
N GLY A 876 -4.85 1.24 -36.44
CA GLY A 876 -3.63 0.71 -37.05
C GLY A 876 -2.48 0.60 -36.04
N ILE A 877 -2.28 1.63 -35.22
CA ILE A 877 -1.14 1.72 -34.28
C ILE A 877 -1.20 0.67 -33.19
N LEU A 878 -2.37 0.42 -32.60
CA LEU A 878 -2.54 -0.59 -31.55
C LEU A 878 -2.54 -2.04 -32.09
N LYS A 879 -2.57 -2.23 -33.42
CA LYS A 879 -2.76 -3.53 -34.07
C LYS A 879 -1.58 -4.48 -33.85
N GLY A 880 -1.70 -5.31 -32.82
CA GLY A 880 -0.73 -6.35 -32.46
C GLY A 880 -0.19 -6.26 -31.04
N MET A 881 -0.49 -5.16 -30.32
CA MET A 881 -0.04 -4.90 -28.95
C MET A 881 -0.78 -5.74 -27.88
N SER A 882 -0.86 -7.06 -28.09
CA SER A 882 -1.65 -7.98 -27.24
C SER A 882 -1.17 -8.07 -25.78
N LYS A 883 0.03 -7.56 -25.47
CA LYS A 883 0.60 -7.49 -24.12
C LYS A 883 0.41 -6.13 -23.42
N LEU A 884 -0.28 -5.17 -24.04
CA LEU A 884 -0.45 -3.82 -23.50
C LEU A 884 -1.26 -3.85 -22.18
N GLU A 885 -0.67 -3.28 -21.15
CA GLU A 885 -1.16 -3.20 -19.77
C GLU A 885 -1.63 -1.77 -19.42
N THR A 886 -1.03 -0.73 -20.02
CA THR A 886 -1.38 0.69 -19.85
C THR A 886 -1.28 1.46 -21.18
N LEU A 887 -2.22 2.37 -21.42
CA LEU A 887 -2.31 3.20 -22.64
C LEU A 887 -2.73 4.63 -22.29
N ASP A 888 -1.95 5.63 -22.68
CA ASP A 888 -2.32 7.05 -22.69
C ASP A 888 -2.16 7.60 -24.11
N ILE A 889 -3.25 8.03 -24.75
CA ILE A 889 -3.26 8.36 -26.17
C ILE A 889 -4.16 9.54 -26.52
N GLU A 890 -3.69 10.40 -27.43
CA GLU A 890 -4.49 11.48 -28.00
C GLU A 890 -5.47 10.98 -29.07
N ILE A 891 -6.68 11.54 -29.10
CA ILE A 891 -7.73 11.26 -30.09
C ILE A 891 -7.95 12.51 -30.95
N LYS A 892 -7.80 12.36 -32.28
CA LYS A 892 -7.95 13.47 -33.24
C LYS A 892 -9.33 13.58 -33.89
N ASP A 893 -10.27 12.73 -33.46
CA ASP A 893 -11.65 12.68 -33.93
C ASP A 893 -12.63 13.22 -32.87
N SER A 894 -13.88 13.52 -33.27
CA SER A 894 -14.90 14.05 -32.37
C SER A 894 -15.45 13.01 -31.38
N SER A 895 -15.36 11.73 -31.70
CA SER A 895 -15.95 10.64 -30.92
C SER A 895 -15.17 9.34 -31.09
N VAL A 896 -14.96 8.61 -30.00
CA VAL A 896 -14.26 7.31 -29.99
C VAL A 896 -15.24 6.15 -29.73
N GLY A 897 -15.03 5.03 -30.40
CA GLY A 897 -15.85 3.81 -30.30
C GLY A 897 -15.05 2.53 -30.55
N ASN A 898 -15.74 1.37 -30.48
CA ASN A 898 -15.15 0.04 -30.68
C ASN A 898 -14.37 -0.15 -31.99
N GLU A 899 -14.67 0.65 -33.02
CA GLU A 899 -13.95 0.61 -34.30
C GLU A 899 -12.53 1.16 -34.18
N GLN A 900 -12.29 2.15 -33.33
CA GLN A 900 -10.97 2.75 -33.11
C GLN A 900 -10.22 2.10 -31.95
N LEU A 901 -10.93 1.85 -30.84
CA LEU A 901 -10.38 1.24 -29.64
C LEU A 901 -11.29 0.10 -29.17
N SER A 902 -10.80 -1.13 -29.24
CA SER A 902 -11.48 -2.31 -28.71
C SER A 902 -10.61 -2.97 -27.63
N ILE A 903 -11.06 -2.93 -26.38
CA ILE A 903 -10.32 -3.54 -25.26
C ILE A 903 -10.27 -5.08 -25.39
N ARG A 904 -11.22 -5.69 -26.13
CA ARG A 904 -11.18 -7.13 -26.46
C ARG A 904 -9.86 -7.57 -27.12
N SER A 905 -9.23 -6.71 -27.92
CA SER A 905 -7.94 -6.99 -28.58
C SER A 905 -6.72 -6.85 -27.65
N HIS A 906 -6.93 -6.27 -26.46
CA HIS A 906 -5.89 -5.89 -25.50
C HIS A 906 -6.24 -6.46 -24.11
N PRO A 907 -6.27 -7.79 -23.94
CA PRO A 907 -6.88 -8.45 -22.77
C PRO A 907 -6.17 -8.19 -21.44
N ARG A 908 -4.97 -7.58 -21.46
CA ARG A 908 -4.20 -7.19 -20.27
C ARG A 908 -4.39 -5.74 -19.84
N LEU A 909 -5.13 -4.94 -20.61
CA LEU A 909 -5.21 -3.49 -20.47
C LEU A 909 -5.94 -3.08 -19.17
N ARG A 910 -5.19 -2.53 -18.22
CA ARG A 910 -5.61 -2.07 -16.89
C ARG A 910 -5.74 -0.55 -16.78
N GLU A 911 -5.14 0.21 -17.70
CA GLU A 911 -5.29 1.67 -17.76
C GLU A 911 -5.49 2.15 -19.20
N VAL A 912 -6.48 3.01 -19.40
CA VAL A 912 -6.81 3.65 -20.68
C VAL A 912 -7.08 5.13 -20.43
N ILE A 913 -6.13 5.99 -20.78
CA ILE A 913 -6.28 7.44 -20.74
C ILE A 913 -6.46 7.94 -22.18
N LEU A 914 -7.52 8.73 -22.38
CA LEU A 914 -7.91 9.31 -23.65
C LEU A 914 -7.79 10.82 -23.54
N ARG A 915 -7.08 11.45 -24.49
CA ARG A 915 -6.83 12.89 -24.53
C ARG A 915 -7.25 13.51 -25.86
N GLY A 916 -7.22 14.84 -25.97
CA GLY A 916 -7.35 15.54 -27.24
C GLY A 916 -8.48 16.57 -27.26
N ASP A 917 -8.16 17.76 -27.73
CA ASP A 917 -9.06 18.92 -27.79
C ASP A 917 -10.31 18.69 -28.64
N ARG A 918 -10.23 17.82 -29.65
CA ARG A 918 -11.34 17.47 -30.54
C ARG A 918 -12.34 16.49 -29.94
N LEU A 919 -11.93 15.65 -28.98
CA LEU A 919 -12.78 14.60 -28.42
C LEU A 919 -13.93 15.21 -27.62
N ARG A 920 -15.17 14.88 -27.99
CA ARG A 920 -16.42 15.39 -27.39
C ARG A 920 -17.28 14.28 -26.79
N SER A 921 -17.18 13.05 -27.28
CA SER A 921 -17.95 11.92 -26.73
C SER A 921 -17.18 10.59 -26.77
N VAL A 922 -17.29 9.82 -25.68
CA VAL A 922 -16.75 8.46 -25.59
C VAL A 922 -17.92 7.49 -25.63
N LEU A 923 -17.96 6.59 -26.62
CA LEU A 923 -19.03 5.59 -26.73
C LEU A 923 -18.74 4.42 -25.80
N SER A 924 -19.78 3.89 -25.13
CA SER A 924 -19.68 2.69 -24.28
C SER A 924 -19.08 1.49 -25.01
N SER A 925 -19.27 1.42 -26.34
CA SER A 925 -18.73 0.36 -27.19
C SER A 925 -17.20 0.20 -27.08
N SER A 926 -16.43 1.26 -26.80
CA SER A 926 -14.97 1.16 -26.62
C SER A 926 -14.55 0.28 -25.44
N LEU A 927 -15.39 0.19 -24.39
CA LEU A 927 -15.10 -0.61 -23.20
C LEU A 927 -15.59 -2.06 -23.30
N VAL A 928 -16.04 -2.50 -24.47
CA VAL A 928 -16.52 -3.88 -24.68
C VAL A 928 -15.35 -4.86 -24.65
N GLY A 929 -15.39 -5.77 -23.67
CA GLY A 929 -14.42 -6.84 -23.52
C GLY A 929 -13.36 -6.62 -22.42
N VAL A 930 -13.56 -5.64 -21.53
CA VAL A 930 -12.81 -5.54 -20.27
C VAL A 930 -12.94 -6.84 -19.48
N ARG A 931 -11.81 -7.34 -18.95
CA ARG A 931 -11.73 -8.55 -18.11
C ARG A 931 -10.83 -8.39 -16.87
N VAL A 932 -10.35 -7.18 -16.60
CA VAL A 932 -9.41 -6.90 -15.51
C VAL A 932 -10.15 -6.61 -14.19
N PRO A 933 -9.60 -6.98 -13.02
CA PRO A 933 -10.21 -6.70 -11.72
C PRO A 933 -10.08 -5.22 -11.31
N LYS A 934 -9.13 -4.48 -11.89
CA LYS A 934 -8.94 -3.04 -11.71
C LYS A 934 -8.75 -2.39 -13.09
N LEU A 935 -9.49 -1.32 -13.37
CA LEU A 935 -9.44 -0.54 -14.60
C LEU A 935 -9.39 0.96 -14.29
N THR A 936 -8.34 1.64 -14.72
CA THR A 936 -8.30 3.10 -14.77
C THR A 936 -8.79 3.59 -16.14
N VAL A 937 -9.71 4.55 -16.16
CA VAL A 937 -10.21 5.21 -17.37
C VAL A 937 -10.00 6.72 -17.23
N GLY A 938 -9.07 7.28 -17.99
CA GLY A 938 -8.83 8.72 -18.06
C GLY A 938 -9.52 9.36 -19.26
N ILE A 939 -10.14 10.53 -19.06
CA ILE A 939 -10.66 11.42 -20.11
C ILE A 939 -10.11 12.81 -19.79
N LYS A 940 -8.83 13.01 -20.11
CA LYS A 940 -7.99 14.13 -19.61
C LYS A 940 -7.65 15.11 -20.72
N ASN A 941 -7.71 16.42 -20.45
CA ASN A 941 -7.45 17.46 -21.46
C ASN A 941 -8.28 17.25 -22.75
N THR A 942 -9.62 17.15 -22.61
CA THR A 942 -10.56 16.92 -23.71
C THR A 942 -11.65 17.99 -23.79
N SER A 943 -12.41 18.03 -24.89
CA SER A 943 -13.65 18.82 -25.00
C SER A 943 -14.92 18.04 -24.64
N VAL A 944 -14.81 16.94 -23.88
CA VAL A 944 -15.96 16.24 -23.33
C VAL A 944 -16.58 17.09 -22.21
N ASP A 945 -17.88 17.37 -22.34
CA ASP A 945 -18.66 18.21 -21.40
C ASP A 945 -19.66 17.40 -20.55
N SER A 946 -19.95 16.17 -20.96
CA SER A 946 -20.99 15.30 -20.41
C SER A 946 -20.65 13.82 -20.62
N MET A 947 -21.06 12.96 -19.68
CA MET A 947 -20.82 11.52 -19.75
C MET A 947 -22.10 10.76 -20.14
N PRO A 948 -22.03 9.74 -21.03
CA PRO A 948 -23.15 8.83 -21.25
C PRO A 948 -23.39 7.97 -20.00
N ALA A 949 -24.63 7.89 -19.52
CA ALA A 949 -24.99 7.05 -18.38
C ALA A 949 -24.60 5.56 -18.56
N ALA A 950 -24.62 5.08 -19.82
CA ALA A 950 -24.26 3.70 -20.17
C ALA A 950 -22.76 3.48 -20.47
N LEU A 951 -21.87 4.47 -20.27
CA LEU A 951 -20.44 4.38 -20.62
C LEU A 951 -19.79 3.10 -20.07
N PHE A 952 -19.98 2.81 -18.79
CA PHE A 952 -19.42 1.63 -18.12
C PHE A 952 -20.35 0.40 -18.15
N PHE A 953 -21.46 0.40 -18.88
CA PHE A 953 -22.36 -0.76 -18.94
C PHE A 953 -21.65 -2.05 -19.44
N PRO A 954 -20.69 -1.99 -20.40
CA PRO A 954 -19.90 -3.17 -20.81
C PRO A 954 -18.77 -3.57 -19.86
N VAL A 955 -18.50 -2.79 -18.80
CA VAL A 955 -17.46 -3.08 -17.79
C VAL A 955 -18.09 -3.88 -16.64
N PRO A 956 -17.52 -5.03 -16.23
CA PRO A 956 -18.02 -5.79 -15.09
C PRO A 956 -18.23 -4.93 -13.83
N ARG A 957 -19.25 -5.26 -13.01
CA ARG A 957 -19.47 -4.57 -11.72
C ARG A 957 -18.40 -4.92 -10.66
N SER A 958 -17.70 -6.04 -10.84
CA SER A 958 -16.56 -6.46 -10.01
C SER A 958 -15.25 -5.73 -10.34
N THR A 959 -15.15 -5.06 -11.49
CA THR A 959 -13.97 -4.26 -11.84
C THR A 959 -13.95 -2.97 -11.03
N GLU A 960 -12.91 -2.79 -10.21
CA GLU A 960 -12.61 -1.54 -9.52
C GLU A 960 -12.23 -0.45 -10.54
N LEU A 961 -12.98 0.65 -10.56
CA LEU A 961 -12.96 1.66 -11.61
C LEU A 961 -12.39 2.98 -11.10
N HIS A 962 -11.23 3.39 -11.63
CA HIS A 962 -10.64 4.70 -11.35
C HIS A 962 -10.89 5.62 -12.53
N LEU A 963 -11.79 6.57 -12.39
CA LEU A 963 -12.12 7.57 -13.41
C LEU A 963 -11.32 8.85 -13.17
N ASP A 964 -10.56 9.34 -14.14
CA ASP A 964 -9.87 10.64 -14.06
C ASP A 964 -10.31 11.56 -15.20
N ILE A 965 -11.03 12.63 -14.86
CA ILE A 965 -11.60 13.59 -15.81
C ILE A 965 -10.90 14.96 -15.79
N SER A 966 -9.64 15.01 -15.34
CA SER A 966 -8.88 16.25 -15.16
C SER A 966 -8.72 17.09 -16.45
N GLN A 967 -8.81 18.42 -16.30
CA GLN A 967 -8.57 19.42 -17.36
C GLN A 967 -9.52 19.37 -18.58
N SER A 968 -10.61 18.61 -18.52
CA SER A 968 -11.63 18.53 -19.57
C SER A 968 -12.66 19.68 -19.50
N LYS A 969 -13.86 19.54 -20.06
CA LYS A 969 -14.89 20.63 -20.13
C LYS A 969 -16.19 20.31 -19.40
N PHE A 970 -16.17 19.39 -18.42
CA PHE A 970 -17.38 19.00 -17.69
C PHE A 970 -18.00 20.19 -16.94
N THR A 971 -19.28 20.45 -17.21
CA THR A 971 -20.05 21.53 -16.54
C THR A 971 -20.84 21.01 -15.34
N THR A 972 -21.29 19.76 -15.40
CA THR A 972 -21.84 18.98 -14.28
C THR A 972 -21.75 17.49 -14.64
N LEU A 973 -21.99 16.60 -13.68
CA LEU A 973 -22.26 15.19 -13.95
C LEU A 973 -23.77 14.96 -13.92
N SER A 974 -24.31 14.26 -14.92
CA SER A 974 -25.76 14.04 -15.02
C SER A 974 -26.24 13.10 -13.92
N ALA A 975 -27.46 13.33 -13.42
CA ALA A 975 -28.05 12.49 -12.37
C ALA A 975 -28.14 11.00 -12.77
N GLN A 976 -28.33 10.72 -14.07
CA GLN A 976 -28.34 9.36 -14.62
C GLN A 976 -26.95 8.71 -14.59
N PHE A 977 -25.89 9.47 -14.87
CA PHE A 977 -24.52 8.97 -14.77
C PHE A 977 -24.08 8.78 -13.32
N LEU A 978 -24.42 9.72 -12.42
CA LEU A 978 -24.16 9.57 -10.99
C LEU A 978 -24.87 8.33 -10.41
N ALA A 979 -26.14 8.11 -10.73
CA ALA A 979 -26.86 6.89 -10.34
C ALA A 979 -26.22 5.60 -10.87
N ALA A 980 -25.71 5.60 -12.12
CA ALA A 980 -25.00 4.46 -12.71
C ALA A 980 -23.62 4.20 -12.09
N LEU A 981 -23.04 5.17 -11.37
CA LEU A 981 -21.85 5.00 -10.53
C LEU A 981 -22.22 4.59 -9.09
N ASP A 982 -23.32 5.10 -8.55
CA ASP A 982 -23.84 4.67 -7.24
C ASP A 982 -24.28 3.20 -7.25
N GLU A 983 -24.75 2.66 -8.39
CA GLU A 983 -24.94 1.20 -8.58
C GLU A 983 -23.66 0.35 -8.42
N ARG A 984 -22.48 0.97 -8.45
CA ARG A 984 -21.15 0.34 -8.28
C ARG A 984 -20.59 0.60 -6.88
N THR A 985 -21.48 0.60 -5.89
CA THR A 985 -21.29 0.93 -4.47
C THR A 985 -19.89 0.61 -3.92
N GLY A 986 -19.00 1.60 -3.95
CA GLY A 986 -17.68 1.55 -3.31
C GLY A 986 -16.50 1.12 -4.19
N THR A 987 -16.71 0.60 -5.41
CA THR A 987 -15.62 0.21 -6.33
C THR A 987 -15.24 1.30 -7.34
N VAL A 988 -15.86 2.49 -7.27
CA VAL A 988 -15.60 3.63 -8.15
C VAL A 988 -14.86 4.75 -7.42
N THR A 989 -13.90 5.39 -8.11
CA THR A 989 -13.30 6.68 -7.71
C THR A 989 -13.37 7.66 -8.90
N ILE A 990 -13.58 8.96 -8.65
CA ILE A 990 -13.57 10.05 -9.65
C ILE A 990 -12.57 11.15 -9.26
N ASN A 991 -11.43 11.16 -9.94
CA ASN A 991 -10.41 12.21 -9.84
C ASN A 991 -10.62 13.31 -10.92
N GLY A 992 -10.00 14.47 -10.70
CA GLY A 992 -9.94 15.54 -11.69
C GLY A 992 -11.12 16.52 -11.77
N LEU A 993 -12.23 16.25 -11.06
CA LEU A 993 -13.43 17.10 -11.02
C LEU A 993 -13.14 18.59 -10.75
N ALA A 994 -12.16 18.91 -9.90
CA ALA A 994 -11.78 20.29 -9.55
C ALA A 994 -11.15 21.10 -10.70
N TYR A 995 -10.64 20.44 -11.74
CA TYR A 995 -9.98 21.09 -12.90
C TYR A 995 -10.94 21.26 -14.09
N ASN A 996 -12.25 21.28 -13.84
CA ASN A 996 -13.31 21.41 -14.85
C ASN A 996 -14.16 22.67 -14.58
N PRO A 997 -14.79 23.25 -15.62
CA PRO A 997 -15.64 24.45 -15.49
C PRO A 997 -17.02 24.13 -14.91
N ILE A 998 -17.08 23.67 -13.66
CA ILE A 998 -18.34 23.28 -13.00
C ILE A 998 -19.29 24.48 -12.90
N VAL A 999 -20.56 24.28 -13.26
CA VAL A 999 -21.62 25.30 -13.25
C VAL A 999 -22.59 25.01 -12.10
N CYS A 1000 -22.50 25.81 -11.05
CA CYS A 1000 -23.26 25.67 -9.81
C CYS A 1000 -24.68 26.24 -9.94
N ASN A 1001 -25.55 25.50 -10.65
CA ASN A 1001 -26.99 25.73 -10.71
C ASN A 1001 -27.75 24.46 -10.26
N CYS A 1002 -29.07 24.39 -10.45
CA CYS A 1002 -29.87 23.24 -10.00
C CYS A 1002 -29.46 21.89 -10.62
N HIS A 1003 -28.80 21.88 -11.78
CA HIS A 1003 -28.26 20.65 -12.38
C HIS A 1003 -26.97 20.16 -11.68
N ALA A 1004 -26.36 20.99 -10.83
CA ALA A 1004 -25.29 20.60 -9.91
C ALA A 1004 -25.80 20.20 -8.52
N SER A 1005 -27.10 20.33 -8.22
CA SER A 1005 -27.67 19.91 -6.91
C SER A 1005 -27.44 18.42 -6.62
N GLN A 1006 -27.55 17.55 -7.63
CA GLN A 1006 -27.29 16.12 -7.48
C GLN A 1006 -25.79 15.82 -7.33
N LEU A 1007 -24.92 16.54 -8.04
CA LEU A 1007 -23.47 16.47 -7.86
C LEU A 1007 -23.05 16.96 -6.46
N TRP A 1008 -23.73 17.98 -5.91
CA TRP A 1008 -23.53 18.46 -4.54
C TRP A 1008 -23.97 17.43 -3.50
N LYS A 1009 -25.14 16.78 -3.70
CA LYS A 1009 -25.60 15.67 -2.84
C LYS A 1009 -24.63 14.50 -2.88
N TRP A 1010 -24.18 14.12 -4.07
CA TRP A 1010 -23.20 13.06 -4.27
C TRP A 1010 -21.86 13.40 -3.60
N LEU A 1011 -21.33 14.61 -3.79
CA LEU A 1011 -20.08 15.06 -3.15
C LEU A 1011 -20.19 15.20 -1.63
N ARG A 1012 -21.36 15.53 -1.06
CA ARG A 1012 -21.57 15.55 0.40
C ARG A 1012 -21.78 14.14 0.99
N ALA A 1013 -22.54 13.28 0.33
CA ALA A 1013 -22.69 11.88 0.71
C ALA A 1013 -21.36 11.11 0.61
N ALA A 1014 -20.54 11.46 -0.39
CA ALA A 1014 -19.14 11.05 -0.45
C ALA A 1014 -18.39 11.48 0.82
N ASN A 1015 -18.40 12.77 1.19
CA ASN A 1015 -17.49 13.40 2.17
C ASN A 1015 -17.52 12.93 3.65
N HIS A 1016 -18.33 11.95 4.03
CA HIS A 1016 -18.61 11.61 5.43
C HIS A 1016 -17.73 10.49 6.04
N ASN A 1017 -16.65 10.07 5.35
CA ASN A 1017 -16.47 8.64 5.10
C ASN A 1017 -14.97 8.21 4.69
N HIS A 1018 -13.92 9.00 4.92
CA HIS A 1018 -12.45 8.72 4.74
C HIS A 1018 -11.69 8.59 3.36
N ARG A 1019 -12.06 7.79 2.33
CA ARG A 1019 -11.21 7.60 1.09
C ARG A 1019 -10.90 8.83 0.18
N HIS A 1020 -9.83 8.81 -0.63
CA HIS A 1020 -9.19 10.01 -1.19
C HIS A 1020 -9.88 10.78 -2.36
N HIS A 1021 -10.87 11.66 -2.08
CA HIS A 1021 -11.32 12.71 -3.04
C HIS A 1021 -11.35 14.11 -2.41
N PRO A 1022 -10.35 14.99 -2.63
CA PRO A 1022 -10.23 16.25 -1.88
C PRO A 1022 -11.35 17.27 -2.20
N SER A 1023 -12.43 17.15 -1.42
CA SER A 1023 -13.74 17.77 -1.57
C SER A 1023 -13.79 19.30 -1.42
N ASN A 1024 -12.71 19.90 -0.93
CA ASN A 1024 -12.57 21.36 -0.82
C ASN A 1024 -12.08 22.05 -2.10
N LEU A 1025 -11.60 21.30 -3.12
CA LEU A 1025 -11.04 21.88 -4.34
C LEU A 1025 -12.07 22.17 -5.46
N VAL A 1026 -13.28 21.59 -5.44
CA VAL A 1026 -14.27 21.81 -6.52
C VAL A 1026 -14.91 23.19 -6.40
N ARG A 1027 -14.41 24.16 -7.19
CA ARG A 1027 -14.91 25.54 -7.22
C ARG A 1027 -15.89 25.76 -8.37
N CYS A 1028 -16.90 26.59 -8.11
CA CYS A 1028 -17.86 27.04 -9.12
C CYS A 1028 -17.18 27.98 -10.14
N SER A 1029 -17.40 27.75 -11.43
CA SER A 1029 -16.97 28.64 -12.52
C SER A 1029 -18.05 29.66 -12.90
N ALA A 1030 -19.32 29.25 -12.79
CA ALA A 1030 -20.51 30.04 -13.02
C ALA A 1030 -21.66 29.53 -12.11
N PRO A 1031 -22.74 30.30 -11.86
CA PRO A 1031 -22.96 31.70 -12.26
C PRO A 1031 -22.01 32.67 -11.54
N VAL A 1032 -21.87 33.90 -12.07
CA VAL A 1032 -20.87 34.89 -11.62
C VAL A 1032 -20.94 35.19 -10.12
N HIS A 1033 -22.14 35.18 -9.52
CA HIS A 1033 -22.33 35.45 -8.09
C HIS A 1033 -21.92 34.29 -7.16
N LEU A 1034 -21.63 33.11 -7.71
CA LEU A 1034 -21.05 31.96 -6.99
C LEU A 1034 -19.62 31.64 -7.46
N ALA A 1035 -19.08 32.35 -8.46
CA ALA A 1035 -17.79 32.02 -9.06
C ALA A 1035 -16.64 32.10 -8.04
N GLY A 1036 -15.82 31.05 -7.99
CA GLY A 1036 -14.73 30.90 -7.02
C GLY A 1036 -15.12 30.26 -5.68
N SER A 1037 -16.41 30.21 -5.34
CA SER A 1037 -16.92 29.50 -4.15
C SER A 1037 -16.73 27.99 -4.28
N SER A 1038 -16.43 27.31 -3.17
CA SER A 1038 -16.35 25.84 -3.13
C SER A 1038 -17.75 25.24 -3.08
N LEU A 1039 -18.07 24.34 -4.01
CA LEU A 1039 -19.42 23.77 -4.18
C LEU A 1039 -19.93 23.12 -2.89
N THR A 1040 -19.09 22.36 -2.20
CA THR A 1040 -19.43 21.65 -0.96
C THR A 1040 -19.82 22.56 0.20
N ASN A 1041 -19.35 23.82 0.21
CA ASN A 1041 -19.66 24.83 1.22
C ASN A 1041 -20.96 25.61 0.96
N LEU A 1042 -21.55 25.52 -0.24
CA LEU A 1042 -22.86 26.13 -0.54
C LEU A 1042 -23.99 25.37 0.17
N THR A 1043 -25.10 26.06 0.47
CA THR A 1043 -26.37 25.41 0.85
C THR A 1043 -27.15 24.98 -0.39
N GLU A 1044 -28.10 24.05 -0.23
CA GLU A 1044 -28.90 23.56 -1.37
C GLU A 1044 -29.75 24.69 -2.00
N ASP A 1045 -30.21 25.65 -1.19
CA ASP A 1045 -30.97 26.82 -1.63
C ASP A 1045 -30.18 27.72 -2.59
N MET A 1046 -28.86 27.86 -2.38
CA MET A 1046 -27.97 28.62 -3.28
C MET A 1046 -27.80 27.96 -4.65
N LEU A 1047 -28.15 26.67 -4.77
CA LEU A 1047 -28.17 25.93 -6.04
C LEU A 1047 -29.57 25.85 -6.66
N SER A 1048 -30.59 26.45 -6.04
CA SER A 1048 -31.96 26.45 -6.56
C SER A 1048 -32.07 27.20 -7.89
N CYS A 1049 -32.80 26.62 -8.86
CA CYS A 1049 -33.26 27.37 -10.04
C CYS A 1049 -34.57 28.13 -9.79
N ASN A 1050 -35.24 27.89 -8.67
CA ASN A 1050 -36.35 28.70 -8.20
C ASN A 1050 -35.80 29.94 -7.49
N ASN A 1051 -35.45 30.97 -8.25
CA ASN A 1051 -36.03 32.30 -8.06
C ASN A 1051 -35.54 33.34 -9.09
N SER A 1052 -36.49 33.85 -9.87
CA SER A 1052 -36.42 35.20 -10.41
C SER A 1052 -36.90 36.18 -9.32
N SER A 1053 -36.00 37.01 -8.77
CA SER A 1053 -36.28 37.95 -7.64
C SER A 1053 -36.55 37.23 -6.30
N SER A 1054 -36.49 37.81 -5.09
CA SER A 1054 -36.14 39.14 -4.52
C SER A 1054 -36.13 39.01 -2.97
N THR A 1055 -35.41 39.73 -2.11
CA THR A 1055 -34.35 40.79 -2.19
C THR A 1055 -33.67 40.93 -0.80
N PHE A 1056 -32.70 41.84 -0.67
CA PHE A 1056 -32.03 42.31 0.58
C PHE A 1056 -30.92 41.41 1.15
N TYR A 1057 -29.84 41.94 1.73
CA TYR A 1057 -29.54 43.35 2.04
C TYR A 1057 -28.46 43.96 1.12
N LEU A 1058 -28.58 45.26 0.86
CA LEU A 1058 -27.56 46.06 0.20
C LEU A 1058 -27.59 47.49 0.76
N ASP A 1059 -26.84 47.77 1.83
CA ASP A 1059 -26.36 49.14 2.07
C ASP A 1059 -25.09 49.21 2.92
N ARG A 1060 -23.98 49.63 2.28
CA ARG A 1060 -22.98 50.57 2.79
C ARG A 1060 -21.92 50.87 1.73
N ARG A 1061 -22.16 51.93 0.97
CA ARG A 1061 -21.14 52.74 0.27
C ARG A 1061 -20.69 53.90 1.20
N PRO A 1062 -19.68 54.74 0.90
CA PRO A 1062 -18.98 54.92 -0.39
C PRO A 1062 -17.44 54.89 -0.33
N GLY A 1063 -16.79 55.08 -1.49
CA GLY A 1063 -15.34 55.31 -1.57
C GLY A 1063 -14.70 54.82 -2.88
N ALA A 1064 -14.86 55.55 -3.98
CA ALA A 1064 -14.19 55.26 -5.26
C ALA A 1064 -13.43 56.50 -5.75
N VAL A 1065 -12.10 56.43 -5.79
CA VAL A 1065 -11.21 57.58 -6.08
C VAL A 1065 -9.95 57.11 -6.83
N HIS A 1066 -9.83 57.52 -8.11
CA HIS A 1066 -8.59 57.67 -8.90
C HIS A 1066 -7.68 56.44 -9.17
N HIS A 1067 -6.83 56.41 -10.20
CA HIS A 1067 -6.72 57.24 -11.43
C HIS A 1067 -6.24 56.36 -12.61
N ALA A 1068 -6.46 56.80 -13.85
CA ALA A 1068 -5.95 56.14 -15.08
C ALA A 1068 -4.79 56.93 -15.70
N VAL A 1069 -4.02 56.28 -16.59
CA VAL A 1069 -3.04 56.89 -17.52
C VAL A 1069 -3.16 56.26 -18.92
N ASP A 1070 -2.87 57.06 -19.94
CA ASP A 1070 -2.97 56.91 -21.42
C ASP A 1070 -2.48 55.58 -22.06
N ARG A 1071 -3.01 55.05 -23.19
CA ARG A 1071 -3.30 55.59 -24.57
C ARG A 1071 -2.03 55.86 -25.42
N PRO A 1072 -2.10 55.95 -26.78
CA PRO A 1072 -3.15 55.61 -27.79
C PRO A 1072 -2.65 54.59 -28.87
N GLY A 1073 -3.36 54.19 -29.94
CA GLY A 1073 -4.76 54.36 -30.39
C GLY A 1073 -4.97 54.20 -31.93
N THR A 1074 -6.23 54.22 -32.40
CA THR A 1074 -6.71 54.30 -33.83
C THR A 1074 -6.49 53.04 -34.73
N VAL A 1075 -7.26 52.74 -35.80
CA VAL A 1075 -8.17 53.50 -36.71
C VAL A 1075 -9.44 52.69 -37.15
N ALA A 1076 -10.62 53.35 -37.13
CA ALA A 1076 -11.87 53.20 -37.96
C ALA A 1076 -12.65 51.87 -38.17
N THR A 1077 -13.84 52.04 -38.79
CA THR A 1077 -15.00 51.13 -39.03
C THR A 1077 -15.53 51.39 -40.50
N PRO A 1078 -16.77 51.09 -41.01
CA PRO A 1078 -17.98 50.42 -40.45
C PRO A 1078 -18.81 49.49 -41.40
N SER A 1079 -19.89 48.87 -40.89
CA SER A 1079 -21.26 48.85 -41.50
C SER A 1079 -22.28 48.04 -40.66
N LYS A 1080 -23.59 48.20 -40.94
CA LYS A 1080 -24.74 47.63 -40.20
C LYS A 1080 -25.98 47.58 -41.13
N PRO A 1081 -27.00 46.72 -40.88
CA PRO A 1081 -28.25 47.24 -40.28
C PRO A 1081 -29.03 46.22 -39.38
N THR A 1082 -30.23 46.62 -38.92
CA THR A 1082 -31.18 45.89 -38.03
C THR A 1082 -32.64 46.17 -38.46
N PRO A 1083 -33.66 45.35 -38.10
CA PRO A 1083 -34.66 45.86 -37.12
C PRO A 1083 -35.51 44.82 -36.30
N ALA A 1084 -36.03 45.25 -35.12
CA ALA A 1084 -37.39 45.06 -34.52
C ALA A 1084 -38.09 43.67 -34.32
N ASN A 1085 -39.12 43.47 -33.46
CA ASN A 1085 -39.44 43.91 -32.06
C ASN A 1085 -40.74 43.23 -31.49
N ILE A 1086 -40.92 43.19 -30.14
CA ILE A 1086 -42.21 43.20 -29.35
C ILE A 1086 -43.09 41.90 -29.12
N SER A 1087 -43.70 41.85 -27.90
CA SER A 1087 -44.72 40.96 -27.20
C SER A 1087 -45.63 39.98 -27.98
N GLY A 1088 -46.30 38.94 -27.41
CA GLY A 1088 -46.65 38.48 -26.04
C GLY A 1088 -47.54 37.20 -26.15
N THR A 1089 -48.45 36.71 -25.27
CA THR A 1089 -49.01 36.98 -23.91
C THR A 1089 -49.76 35.70 -23.41
N ASP A 1090 -50.09 35.53 -22.10
CA ASP A 1090 -50.17 34.16 -21.47
C ASP A 1090 -51.51 33.66 -20.84
N ASP A 1091 -52.60 34.46 -20.75
CA ASP A 1091 -53.76 34.14 -19.88
C ASP A 1091 -54.58 32.87 -20.25
N THR A 1092 -54.44 32.32 -21.45
CA THR A 1092 -55.14 31.09 -21.87
C THR A 1092 -54.58 29.82 -21.21
N LEU A 1093 -53.35 29.85 -20.68
CA LEU A 1093 -52.68 28.67 -20.14
C LEU A 1093 -53.26 28.23 -18.78
N ILE A 1094 -53.65 29.20 -17.94
CA ILE A 1094 -54.01 28.99 -16.53
C ILE A 1094 -55.28 28.12 -16.39
N ILE A 1095 -56.30 28.38 -17.21
CA ILE A 1095 -57.57 27.62 -17.19
C ILE A 1095 -57.32 26.15 -17.61
N GLY A 1096 -56.44 25.93 -18.60
CA GLY A 1096 -56.03 24.59 -19.03
C GLY A 1096 -55.27 23.82 -17.94
N ILE A 1097 -54.36 24.49 -17.22
CA ILE A 1097 -53.59 23.88 -16.12
C ILE A 1097 -54.51 23.45 -14.98
N VAL A 1098 -55.47 24.28 -14.55
CA VAL A 1098 -56.39 23.93 -13.45
C VAL A 1098 -57.28 22.73 -13.84
N ALA A 1099 -57.82 22.71 -15.06
CA ALA A 1099 -58.58 21.55 -15.55
C ALA A 1099 -57.71 20.27 -15.62
N GLY A 1100 -56.47 20.39 -16.09
CA GLY A 1100 -55.51 19.29 -16.14
C GLY A 1100 -55.13 18.75 -14.75
N VAL A 1101 -54.93 19.61 -13.76
CA VAL A 1101 -54.63 19.20 -12.37
C VAL A 1101 -55.82 18.51 -11.72
N VAL A 1102 -57.05 18.98 -11.92
CA VAL A 1102 -58.25 18.30 -11.41
C VAL A 1102 -58.43 16.93 -12.07
N ALA A 1103 -58.22 16.83 -13.39
CA ALA A 1103 -58.24 15.55 -14.10
C ALA A 1103 -57.12 14.60 -13.64
N PHE A 1104 -55.91 15.11 -13.37
CA PHE A 1104 -54.78 14.32 -12.88
C PHE A 1104 -54.98 13.85 -11.43
N ILE A 1105 -55.57 14.67 -10.55
CA ILE A 1105 -55.97 14.26 -9.20
C ILE A 1105 -57.08 13.22 -9.27
N ALA A 1106 -58.09 13.39 -10.14
CA ALA A 1106 -59.11 12.36 -10.36
C ALA A 1106 -58.51 11.05 -10.88
N LEU A 1107 -57.53 11.12 -11.81
CA LEU A 1107 -56.80 9.95 -12.29
C LEU A 1107 -55.97 9.30 -11.19
N ILE A 1108 -55.30 10.07 -10.34
CA ILE A 1108 -54.55 9.56 -9.17
C ILE A 1108 -55.49 8.93 -8.15
N VAL A 1109 -56.68 9.50 -7.89
CA VAL A 1109 -57.68 8.89 -7.01
C VAL A 1109 -58.22 7.60 -7.63
N ILE A 1110 -58.51 7.57 -8.93
CA ILE A 1110 -58.89 6.35 -9.65
C ILE A 1110 -57.77 5.30 -9.60
N VAL A 1111 -56.50 5.70 -9.77
CA VAL A 1111 -55.34 4.80 -9.68
C VAL A 1111 -55.12 4.32 -8.25
N ILE A 1112 -55.30 5.15 -7.21
CA ILE A 1112 -55.22 4.74 -5.80
C ILE A 1112 -56.38 3.80 -5.45
N CYS A 1113 -57.59 4.07 -5.94
CA CYS A 1113 -58.74 3.17 -5.83
C CYS A 1113 -58.47 1.84 -6.54
N VAL A 1114 -57.98 1.85 -7.79
CA VAL A 1114 -57.62 0.64 -8.56
C VAL A 1114 -56.43 -0.09 -7.93
N CYS A 1115 -55.46 0.61 -7.34
CA CYS A 1115 -54.35 0.00 -6.61
C CYS A 1115 -54.82 -0.62 -5.28
N ARG A 1116 -55.72 0.02 -4.52
CA ARG A 1116 -56.36 -0.63 -3.36
C ARG A 1116 -57.24 -1.82 -3.77
N PHE A 1117 -57.99 -1.69 -4.86
CA PHE A 1117 -58.82 -2.77 -5.42
C PHE A 1117 -57.96 -3.93 -5.96
N ARG A 1118 -56.76 -3.66 -6.49
CA ARG A 1118 -55.77 -4.67 -6.90
C ARG A 1118 -54.88 -5.20 -5.77
N TRP A 1119 -54.67 -4.47 -4.68
CA TRP A 1119 -53.96 -5.01 -3.51
C TRP A 1119 -54.87 -5.91 -2.68
N SER A 1120 -56.12 -5.49 -2.45
CA SER A 1120 -57.20 -6.37 -2.00
C SER A 1120 -57.40 -7.53 -3.00
N GLY A 1121 -57.35 -7.20 -4.29
CA GLY A 1121 -57.51 -8.14 -5.38
C GLY A 1121 -56.39 -9.17 -5.52
N ARG A 1122 -55.16 -8.93 -5.01
CA ARG A 1122 -54.02 -9.86 -5.22
C ARG A 1122 -53.91 -10.99 -4.21
N VAL A 1123 -54.47 -10.83 -3.02
CA VAL A 1123 -54.73 -11.94 -2.09
C VAL A 1123 -55.86 -12.83 -2.63
N ASP A 1124 -56.80 -12.23 -3.38
CA ASP A 1124 -57.82 -12.95 -4.13
C ASP A 1124 -57.31 -13.57 -5.46
N GLU A 1125 -56.45 -12.90 -6.22
CA GLU A 1125 -55.97 -13.36 -7.54
C GLU A 1125 -55.04 -14.58 -7.41
N THR A 1126 -54.23 -14.65 -6.36
CA THR A 1126 -53.41 -15.85 -6.06
C THR A 1126 -54.28 -17.03 -5.64
N ARG A 1127 -55.40 -16.80 -4.93
CA ARG A 1127 -56.44 -17.82 -4.71
C ARG A 1127 -57.20 -18.17 -5.98
N ARG A 1128 -57.50 -17.20 -6.86
CA ARG A 1128 -58.19 -17.43 -8.14
C ARG A 1128 -57.33 -18.19 -9.14
N PHE A 1129 -56.02 -17.98 -9.20
CA PHE A 1129 -55.14 -18.79 -10.05
C PHE A 1129 -54.96 -20.23 -9.54
N ALA A 1130 -54.95 -20.45 -8.22
CA ALA A 1130 -54.98 -21.79 -7.65
C ALA A 1130 -56.34 -22.49 -7.84
N ALA A 1131 -57.46 -21.77 -7.77
CA ALA A 1131 -58.80 -22.30 -7.98
C ALA A 1131 -59.19 -22.46 -9.45
N ALA A 1132 -58.65 -21.66 -10.39
CA ALA A 1132 -58.99 -21.74 -11.81
C ALA A 1132 -58.46 -23.02 -12.50
N ILE A 1133 -57.64 -23.82 -11.82
CA ILE A 1133 -57.16 -25.13 -12.28
C ILE A 1133 -57.95 -26.28 -11.60
N ALA A 1134 -58.84 -25.98 -10.63
CA ALA A 1134 -59.65 -26.97 -9.92
C ALA A 1134 -61.12 -26.51 -9.74
N ALA A 1135 -62.03 -27.19 -10.46
CA ALA A 1135 -63.50 -27.03 -10.44
C ALA A 1135 -64.13 -25.93 -11.34
N SER A 1136 -64.09 -26.15 -12.66
CA SER A 1136 -65.30 -26.14 -13.51
C SER A 1136 -64.91 -26.70 -14.89
N THR A 1137 -65.35 -27.87 -15.37
CA THR A 1137 -66.61 -28.64 -15.26
C THR A 1137 -67.40 -28.62 -13.94
N ILE A 1138 -68.66 -28.18 -14.11
CA ILE A 1138 -69.82 -27.96 -13.21
C ILE A 1138 -70.37 -29.30 -12.64
N PRO A 1139 -71.08 -29.43 -11.48
CA PRO A 1139 -71.89 -28.42 -10.74
C PRO A 1139 -71.76 -28.31 -9.19
N ASP A 1140 -72.49 -27.32 -8.63
CA ASP A 1140 -73.25 -27.23 -7.36
C ASP A 1140 -72.66 -27.35 -5.91
N ALA A 1141 -73.00 -26.29 -5.13
CA ALA A 1141 -73.52 -26.23 -3.75
C ALA A 1141 -72.64 -26.40 -2.47
N SER A 1142 -72.75 -25.38 -1.58
CA SER A 1142 -72.44 -25.31 -0.11
C SER A 1142 -70.98 -25.49 0.37
N VAL A 1143 -70.30 -24.61 1.15
CA VAL A 1143 -70.61 -23.86 2.43
C VAL A 1143 -70.47 -24.80 3.66
N ILE A 1144 -69.57 -24.65 4.66
CA ILE A 1144 -69.14 -23.49 5.53
C ILE A 1144 -67.60 -23.53 5.89
N ARG A 1145 -67.07 -22.46 6.54
CA ARG A 1145 -65.75 -22.27 7.23
C ARG A 1145 -65.62 -23.03 8.60
N PRO A 1146 -64.67 -22.76 9.55
CA PRO A 1146 -63.25 -22.31 9.54
C PRO A 1146 -62.29 -23.11 10.49
N ALA A 1147 -61.01 -22.66 10.61
CA ALA A 1147 -60.26 -22.39 11.88
C ALA A 1147 -59.02 -23.24 12.31
N SER A 1148 -57.95 -22.50 12.64
CA SER A 1148 -57.02 -22.61 13.80
C SER A 1148 -56.11 -23.83 14.11
N ALA A 1149 -54.82 -23.48 14.32
CA ALA A 1149 -53.98 -23.82 15.49
C ALA A 1149 -53.08 -25.09 15.56
N TYR A 1150 -51.93 -24.85 16.21
CA TYR A 1150 -51.15 -25.71 17.14
C TYR A 1150 -50.26 -26.89 16.65
N SER A 1151 -48.95 -26.71 16.93
CA SER A 1151 -48.12 -27.57 17.80
C SER A 1151 -47.78 -29.04 17.43
N GLY A 1152 -46.58 -29.21 16.84
CA GLY A 1152 -45.70 -30.37 17.09
C GLY A 1152 -46.24 -31.74 16.68
N LYS A 1153 -45.71 -32.87 17.18
CA LYS A 1153 -44.48 -33.18 17.96
C LYS A 1153 -44.25 -34.70 17.83
N ILE A 1154 -43.07 -35.22 18.21
CA ILE A 1154 -42.82 -36.66 18.53
C ILE A 1154 -42.83 -37.59 17.29
N ASN A 1155 -42.09 -38.70 17.20
CA ASN A 1155 -40.75 -39.17 17.64
C ASN A 1155 -40.55 -40.56 16.96
N HIS A 1156 -39.37 -41.18 17.13
CA HIS A 1156 -39.15 -42.64 17.19
C HIS A 1156 -39.29 -43.46 15.88
N ASP A 1157 -38.60 -44.60 15.73
CA ASP A 1157 -37.26 -44.96 16.24
C ASP A 1157 -36.66 -46.12 15.43
N ALA A 1158 -35.35 -46.01 15.15
CA ALA A 1158 -34.37 -47.11 15.12
C ALA A 1158 -34.58 -48.31 14.14
N TYR A 1159 -33.70 -49.31 14.34
CA TYR A 1159 -33.65 -50.67 13.78
C TYR A 1159 -33.14 -50.93 12.33
N LEU A 1160 -31.79 -50.89 12.23
CA LEU A 1160 -30.89 -52.07 12.01
C LEU A 1160 -30.85 -52.86 10.68
N GLY A 1161 -29.63 -53.34 10.37
CA GLY A 1161 -29.32 -54.36 9.34
C GLY A 1161 -28.94 -53.76 7.98
N SER A 1162 -27.68 -53.62 7.54
CA SER A 1162 -26.45 -54.44 7.69
C SER A 1162 -26.56 -55.86 7.10
N TYR A 1163 -25.96 -56.09 5.92
CA TYR A 1163 -24.67 -56.81 5.80
C TYR A 1163 -24.06 -56.77 4.38
N ASN A 1164 -22.74 -57.00 4.32
CA ASN A 1164 -21.82 -57.25 3.20
C ASN A 1164 -22.42 -57.85 1.90
N GLY A 1165 -21.85 -57.68 0.70
CA GLY A 1165 -20.51 -57.21 0.30
C GLY A 1165 -19.99 -58.08 -0.88
N GLY A 1166 -18.69 -58.03 -1.20
CA GLY A 1166 -18.05 -58.96 -2.14
C GLY A 1166 -17.46 -58.34 -3.40
N SER A 1167 -16.14 -58.38 -3.53
CA SER A 1167 -15.35 -57.95 -4.70
C SER A 1167 -14.82 -59.15 -5.48
N THR A 1168 -14.58 -58.99 -6.79
CA THR A 1168 -13.47 -59.66 -7.50
C THR A 1168 -13.11 -59.01 -8.84
N LEU A 1169 -11.80 -58.93 -9.06
CA LEU A 1169 -10.97 -59.16 -10.27
C LEU A 1169 -11.68 -59.75 -11.53
N ASP A 1170 -11.17 -59.60 -12.77
CA ASP A 1170 -9.74 -59.74 -13.16
C ASP A 1170 -9.37 -59.01 -14.50
N ARG A 1171 -8.14 -59.25 -15.00
CA ARG A 1171 -7.47 -58.81 -16.24
C ARG A 1171 -8.33 -58.89 -17.53
N GLY A 1172 -7.99 -58.21 -18.64
CA GLY A 1172 -6.93 -57.20 -18.87
C GLY A 1172 -6.22 -57.27 -20.24
N ASN A 1173 -5.72 -56.12 -20.70
CA ASN A 1173 -4.68 -55.85 -21.71
C ASN A 1173 -4.95 -55.74 -23.24
N THR A 1174 -4.22 -54.77 -23.81
CA THR A 1174 -3.70 -54.57 -25.20
C THR A 1174 -4.49 -53.88 -26.34
N ALA A 1175 -3.92 -52.72 -26.74
CA ALA A 1175 -3.75 -52.19 -28.12
C ALA A 1175 -4.92 -51.48 -28.89
N MET A 1176 -5.15 -50.20 -28.56
CA MET A 1176 -4.85 -48.98 -29.37
C MET A 1176 -4.39 -49.12 -30.85
N PRO A 1177 -4.55 -48.11 -31.76
CA PRO A 1177 -4.82 -46.67 -31.48
C PRO A 1177 -5.81 -45.89 -32.43
N ALA A 1178 -5.98 -44.60 -32.11
CA ALA A 1178 -6.11 -43.44 -33.03
C ALA A 1178 -7.40 -43.17 -33.86
N THR A 1179 -8.30 -42.39 -33.25
CA THR A 1179 -8.84 -41.07 -33.72
C THR A 1179 -9.32 -40.83 -35.17
N SER A 1180 -10.53 -40.27 -35.29
CA SER A 1180 -11.04 -39.56 -36.47
C SER A 1180 -11.62 -38.17 -36.10
N MET A 1181 -11.91 -37.36 -37.13
CA MET A 1181 -12.42 -35.98 -37.15
C MET A 1181 -13.48 -35.89 -38.28
N PRO A 1182 -14.27 -34.79 -38.48
CA PRO A 1182 -14.60 -33.62 -37.63
C PRO A 1182 -16.13 -33.26 -37.64
N THR A 1183 -16.48 -32.02 -37.28
CA THR A 1183 -17.68 -31.18 -37.64
C THR A 1183 -18.79 -30.93 -36.59
N THR A 1184 -19.55 -29.84 -36.83
CA THR A 1184 -20.46 -29.06 -35.94
C THR A 1184 -21.89 -29.00 -36.56
N PRO A 1185 -22.91 -28.16 -36.16
CA PRO A 1185 -23.04 -27.08 -35.14
C PRO A 1185 -24.42 -27.01 -34.38
N VAL A 1186 -24.76 -25.84 -33.77
CA VAL A 1186 -26.13 -25.20 -33.56
C VAL A 1186 -26.67 -24.95 -32.11
N GLN A 1187 -26.80 -23.64 -31.74
CA GLN A 1187 -27.77 -22.96 -30.80
C GLN A 1187 -27.86 -23.38 -29.30
N ILE A 1188 -28.41 -22.61 -28.31
CA ILE A 1188 -29.11 -21.28 -28.26
C ILE A 1188 -28.83 -20.52 -26.91
N MET A 1189 -29.33 -19.28 -26.76
CA MET A 1189 -29.25 -18.34 -25.59
C MET A 1189 -30.37 -18.57 -24.52
N PRO A 1190 -30.60 -17.73 -23.46
CA PRO A 1190 -29.75 -16.88 -22.58
C PRO A 1190 -30.09 -17.04 -21.05
N PHE A 1191 -29.51 -16.25 -20.11
CA PHE A 1191 -30.23 -15.41 -19.08
C PHE A 1191 -29.37 -14.80 -17.92
N LEU A 1192 -29.94 -13.77 -17.27
CA LEU A 1192 -29.89 -13.33 -15.84
C LEU A 1192 -28.63 -12.71 -15.17
N GLN A 1193 -28.85 -11.54 -14.56
CA GLN A 1193 -28.20 -10.97 -13.35
C GLN A 1193 -28.90 -11.55 -12.08
N PRO A 1194 -28.78 -11.04 -10.82
CA PRO A 1194 -27.88 -10.06 -10.15
C PRO A 1194 -27.18 -10.77 -8.94
N PRO A 1195 -27.14 -10.29 -7.67
CA PRO A 1195 -26.92 -8.97 -7.05
C PRO A 1195 -25.59 -8.85 -6.26
N ILE A 1196 -24.92 -7.68 -6.25
CA ILE A 1196 -25.05 -6.57 -5.25
C ILE A 1196 -24.71 -6.99 -3.82
N HIS A 1197 -23.72 -6.33 -3.20
CA HIS A 1197 -23.79 -5.48 -1.99
C HIS A 1197 -22.37 -4.89 -1.75
N LEU A 1198 -22.19 -3.56 -1.77
CA LEU A 1198 -22.28 -2.65 -0.61
C LEU A 1198 -21.33 -3.11 0.50
N MET A 1199 -20.15 -2.53 0.70
CA MET A 1199 -19.88 -1.17 1.25
C MET A 1199 -18.36 -0.83 1.10
N HIS A 1200 -17.76 0.34 1.42
CA HIS A 1200 -18.20 1.58 2.06
C HIS A 1200 -17.26 2.79 1.67
N THR A 1201 -17.77 4.04 1.75
CA THR A 1201 -17.11 5.26 2.31
C THR A 1201 -15.94 6.07 1.59
N LEU A 1202 -16.00 7.44 1.58
CA LEU A 1202 -15.09 8.52 1.04
C LEU A 1202 -14.73 9.75 1.98
N VAL A 1203 -13.50 10.30 1.86
CA VAL A 1203 -12.79 11.55 2.34
C VAL A 1203 -12.63 11.86 3.87
N PRO A 1204 -11.47 12.35 4.41
CA PRO A 1204 -10.25 12.93 3.80
C PRO A 1204 -8.88 12.38 4.29
N PRO A 1205 -7.74 12.67 3.59
CA PRO A 1205 -7.01 13.96 3.71
C PRO A 1205 -6.84 14.74 2.38
N VAL A 1206 -6.23 15.95 2.42
CA VAL A 1206 -6.29 16.95 1.32
C VAL A 1206 -4.93 17.57 0.93
N SER A 1207 -4.61 17.43 -0.37
CA SER A 1207 -3.72 18.24 -1.25
C SER A 1207 -2.26 18.56 -0.87
N ALA A 1208 -1.38 18.35 -1.85
CA ALA A 1208 -0.21 19.20 -2.10
C ALA A 1208 -0.34 19.86 -3.49
N HIS A 1209 0.21 21.07 -3.66
CA HIS A 1209 0.41 21.74 -4.95
C HIS A 1209 1.65 22.67 -4.86
N PRO A 1210 2.31 23.00 -5.99
CA PRO A 1210 3.74 23.33 -5.98
C PRO A 1210 4.07 24.83 -5.79
N HIS A 1211 5.20 25.12 -5.14
CA HIS A 1211 6.39 25.78 -5.74
C HIS A 1211 7.45 26.19 -4.68
N SER A 1212 8.70 26.39 -5.13
CA SER A 1212 9.88 26.90 -4.40
C SER A 1212 10.53 25.99 -3.35
N HIS A 1213 11.83 26.21 -3.07
CA HIS A 1213 12.70 25.35 -2.27
C HIS A 1213 13.38 26.13 -1.12
N SER A 1214 13.18 25.70 0.14
CA SER A 1214 14.21 25.64 1.21
C SER A 1214 13.60 25.24 2.58
N GLN A 1215 14.44 24.60 3.41
CA GLN A 1215 14.35 24.32 4.85
C GLN A 1215 13.27 23.39 5.45
N SER A 1216 13.77 22.47 6.28
CA SER A 1216 13.21 21.93 7.54
C SER A 1216 11.75 21.46 7.60
N GLN A 1217 11.56 20.14 7.77
CA GLN A 1217 11.13 19.57 9.06
C GLN A 1217 11.33 18.05 9.08
N ALA A 1218 11.64 17.49 10.25
CA ALA A 1218 11.61 16.04 10.48
C ALA A 1218 10.39 15.68 11.34
N GLN A 1219 9.74 14.56 11.01
CA GLN A 1219 8.73 13.94 11.87
C GLN A 1219 9.03 12.44 11.94
N LEU A 1220 9.07 11.88 13.16
CA LEU A 1220 9.18 10.44 13.34
C LEU A 1220 7.88 9.78 12.88
N GLN A 1221 7.99 8.76 12.03
CA GLN A 1221 6.93 7.76 11.87
C GLN A 1221 7.22 6.59 12.80
N GLN A 1222 6.32 6.32 13.74
CA GLN A 1222 6.33 5.06 14.47
C GLN A 1222 5.82 3.94 13.54
N PHE A 1223 6.62 2.87 13.40
CA PHE A 1223 6.24 1.69 12.62
C PHE A 1223 5.34 0.77 13.46
N TYR A 1224 4.05 0.67 13.11
CA TYR A 1224 3.23 -0.48 13.47
C TYR A 1224 3.49 -1.61 12.45
N GLY A 1225 4.44 -2.48 12.76
CA GLY A 1225 4.68 -3.70 12.01
C GLY A 1225 3.83 -4.85 12.53
N TYR A 1226 2.97 -5.43 11.69
CA TYR A 1226 2.44 -6.77 11.95
C TYR A 1226 3.55 -7.79 11.70
N CYS A 1227 3.93 -8.53 12.74
CA CYS A 1227 4.94 -9.58 12.64
C CYS A 1227 4.35 -10.86 12.03
N GLU A 1228 4.26 -10.93 10.70
CA GLU A 1228 4.18 -12.21 10.00
C GLU A 1228 5.53 -12.94 10.16
N GLY A 1229 5.59 -13.88 11.10
CA GLY A 1229 6.78 -14.73 11.29
C GLY A 1229 7.19 -15.01 12.73
N SER A 1230 6.31 -15.59 13.54
CA SER A 1230 6.70 -16.22 14.82
C SER A 1230 5.94 -17.52 15.06
N SER A 1231 6.67 -18.63 15.19
CA SER A 1231 6.14 -19.88 15.73
C SER A 1231 5.70 -19.67 17.18
N LEU A 1232 4.44 -19.97 17.51
CA LEU A 1232 3.95 -19.90 18.88
C LEU A 1232 4.75 -20.85 19.80
N PRO A 1233 5.10 -20.42 21.02
CA PRO A 1233 5.89 -21.24 21.93
C PRO A 1233 5.07 -22.40 22.48
N ILE A 1234 5.61 -23.62 22.38
CA ILE A 1234 5.09 -24.78 23.09
C ILE A 1234 5.46 -24.63 24.57
N TYR A 1235 4.45 -24.57 25.45
CA TYR A 1235 4.66 -24.59 26.90
C TYR A 1235 5.15 -25.97 27.35
N VAL A 1236 6.47 -26.16 27.34
CA VAL A 1236 7.12 -27.31 27.99
C VAL A 1236 7.42 -26.94 29.44
N THR A 1237 6.62 -27.45 30.37
CA THR A 1237 6.92 -27.35 31.81
C THR A 1237 8.15 -28.20 32.14
N CYS A 1238 9.23 -27.57 32.60
CA CYS A 1238 10.39 -28.27 33.11
C CYS A 1238 10.84 -27.69 34.46
N SER A 1239 11.24 -28.56 35.38
CA SER A 1239 11.46 -28.21 36.79
C SER A 1239 12.81 -27.53 37.06
N THR A 1240 12.83 -26.70 38.11
CA THR A 1240 13.99 -26.07 38.74
C THR A 1240 15.23 -26.99 38.86
N THR A 1241 16.41 -26.53 38.43
CA THR A 1241 17.59 -26.21 39.31
C THR A 1241 18.83 -25.74 38.51
N GLN A 1242 19.59 -24.81 39.12
CA GLN A 1242 21.04 -24.52 38.96
C GLN A 1242 21.64 -23.99 37.62
N ASP A 1243 22.05 -22.72 37.71
CA ASP A 1243 23.43 -22.21 37.47
C ASP A 1243 24.09 -22.14 36.07
N THR A 1244 23.98 -20.92 35.50
CA THR A 1244 25.06 -20.08 34.95
C THR A 1244 25.60 -20.26 33.51
N LYS A 1245 25.94 -19.09 32.92
CA LYS A 1245 26.81 -18.82 31.75
C LYS A 1245 26.34 -19.28 30.36
N CYS A 1246 26.06 -18.32 29.49
CA CYS A 1246 27.03 -17.89 28.46
C CYS A 1246 26.58 -16.60 27.75
N ASP A 1247 27.51 -15.67 27.54
CA ASP A 1247 27.31 -14.49 26.67
C ASP A 1247 27.59 -14.84 25.20
N ARG A 1248 26.68 -14.45 24.28
CA ARG A 1248 27.00 -13.90 22.93
C ARG A 1248 25.78 -13.53 22.12
#